data_AF-A0A2D8I161-F1
#
_entry.id   AF-A0A2D8I161-F1
#
_cell.length_a   1.000
_cell.length_b   1.000
_cell.length_c   1.000
_cell.angle_alpha   90.00
_cell.angle_beta   90.00
_cell.angle_gamma   90.00
#
_symmetry.space_group_name_H-M   'P 1'
#
loop_
_entity.id
_entity.type
_entity.pdbx_description
1 polymer ?
#
loop_
_entity_poly.entity_id
_entity_poly.type
_entity_poly.pdbx_seq_one_letter_code
_entity_poly.pdbx_strand_id
1 'polypeptide(L)'
;MKFFILVILSLASSLSASVSSYPIENINFPDDMPPEIGGLAFDQNGNLYACLRRGDVVITKPGNNPNLTQWKVFATGLHNPMGMLLVGPGHIIVSQMAELTEIIDTDMDGIADRYNNLSTDFGISGNYHETNAICRDGNGGFYIALGTASHNGPTFFSPRGEYSKDGRRGRNFSSNQLRGWVVHYDKNGKLSPFASGFRMHNGITRSPDGEIWCGDNQGDWRGGSPIYNVRPGSFNGHPSSLVWDNDLKNFGTPIFLPRKMLDDLHNQPSVQLTRKSMNSCGEPFIIQSKNFGPFNGQMLVPDENGRRINRIMMEKVDGAWQGASALFLNTKQLRAGGVRIAMDDTGKTIYYGSTTRGWQSPDEGLQRITYNGKIPFHVQNLKLTTKGFKLWFTKPIKKKSFDSKKIKIRSFRYEYGYRYGSSEKDKKEHQIVAVNGTGPFEIIIDELVAGRIYMIEINPELTSEDNQKIHDPFVQYTVNRLKRPETKFPAKLNLQEDGIEVSVGGEFFAKYNFSKFSQPIIWPVQGPGNIRMLRDYPLKNGTEGEANDHPHHRAIFIGHQGVSGVNYWHNQNKNAGVVEHLKLIESRSGEDRAIIKTLNAWKDNEGKTIGADTRTISFGGDAAARFIDLEINIHATNQDLVFEEFKDGFVGIRTHPDLRLNPNPKHGVKEVFGKARNSEGIEGKSIWGKRADWVHYHGKIEGKDAGIGFFSHPSNITKKGEKSWWHARDYGLISANPFAPVKIGGDGEHKIEKGQTLTLRYRFIFHKGPAKDAKIGQMFTEYAKDDGHPTSLMPDHPGYPEDYLSQKKK
;
A
#
# COMPACT_ATOMS: atom_id res chain seq x y z
N MET A 1 35.47 60.60 -34.10
CA MET A 1 36.27 59.87 -33.08
C MET A 1 35.38 59.48 -31.91
N LYS A 2 35.04 58.19 -31.78
CA LYS A 2 34.81 57.47 -30.51
C LYS A 2 34.56 55.99 -30.86
N PHE A 3 35.61 55.19 -30.66
CA PHE A 3 35.58 53.73 -30.74
C PHE A 3 34.70 53.19 -29.60
N PHE A 4 33.79 52.26 -29.91
CA PHE A 4 33.18 51.39 -28.90
C PHE A 4 33.78 49.99 -29.05
N ILE A 5 34.53 49.60 -28.02
CA ILE A 5 35.11 48.27 -27.84
C ILE A 5 33.97 47.32 -27.47
N LEU A 6 33.73 46.28 -28.28
CA LEU A 6 32.84 45.18 -27.94
C LEU A 6 33.58 44.23 -27.00
N VAL A 7 33.26 44.28 -25.70
CA VAL A 7 33.72 43.27 -24.73
C VAL A 7 32.80 42.05 -24.86
N ILE A 8 33.33 40.98 -25.44
CA ILE A 8 32.70 39.65 -25.40
C ILE A 8 32.86 39.12 -23.97
N LEU A 9 31.84 39.29 -23.14
CA LEU A 9 31.71 38.50 -21.91
C LEU A 9 31.35 37.07 -22.31
N SER A 10 32.32 36.16 -22.17
CA SER A 10 32.05 34.73 -22.13
C SER A 10 31.20 34.42 -20.90
N LEU A 11 29.90 34.18 -21.11
CA LEU A 11 29.06 33.52 -20.12
C LEU A 11 29.57 32.08 -19.97
N ALA A 12 30.47 31.86 -19.02
CA ALA A 12 30.72 30.55 -18.47
C ALA A 12 29.42 30.10 -17.80
N SER A 13 28.63 29.28 -18.51
CA SER A 13 27.49 28.58 -17.93
C SER A 13 28.02 27.71 -16.80
N SER A 14 27.63 28.02 -15.56
CA SER A 14 27.97 27.21 -14.40
C SER A 14 27.33 25.83 -14.58
N LEU A 15 28.13 24.86 -15.05
CA LEU A 15 27.74 23.46 -15.02
C LEU A 15 27.42 23.11 -13.56
N SER A 16 26.28 22.48 -13.35
CA SER A 16 25.93 21.90 -12.06
C SER A 16 27.02 20.91 -11.60
N ALA A 17 27.37 20.92 -10.31
CA ALA A 17 28.41 20.05 -9.75
C ALA A 17 28.07 18.54 -9.82
N SER A 18 26.80 18.17 -10.01
CA SER A 18 26.41 16.78 -10.31
C SER A 18 26.79 16.38 -11.74
N VAL A 19 26.51 17.26 -12.72
CA VAL A 19 26.90 17.08 -14.13
C VAL A 19 28.41 17.01 -14.27
N SER A 20 29.16 17.73 -13.44
CA SER A 20 30.63 17.63 -13.44
C SER A 20 31.16 16.28 -12.94
N SER A 21 30.35 15.49 -12.21
CA SER A 21 30.69 14.13 -11.75
C SER A 21 30.13 13.05 -12.69
N TYR A 22 29.10 13.39 -13.45
CA TYR A 22 28.37 12.54 -14.38
C TYR A 22 28.22 13.22 -15.75
N PRO A 23 29.28 13.30 -16.58
CA PRO A 23 29.17 13.81 -17.95
C PRO A 23 28.09 13.09 -18.74
N ILE A 24 27.37 13.85 -19.56
CA ILE A 24 26.27 13.37 -20.40
C ILE A 24 26.67 13.53 -21.86
N GLU A 25 26.60 12.44 -22.62
CA GLU A 25 26.94 12.43 -24.05
C GLU A 25 25.78 11.86 -24.86
N ASN A 26 25.43 12.55 -25.96
CA ASN A 26 24.42 12.06 -26.89
C ASN A 26 24.99 10.93 -27.74
N ILE A 27 24.19 9.90 -27.97
CA ILE A 27 24.48 8.82 -28.91
C ILE A 27 23.65 9.08 -30.17
N ASN A 28 24.32 9.14 -31.31
CA ASN A 28 23.65 9.40 -32.58
C ASN A 28 22.83 8.18 -33.01
N PHE A 29 21.66 8.48 -33.58
CA PHE A 29 20.84 7.53 -34.32
C PHE A 29 20.89 7.89 -35.81
N PRO A 30 20.63 6.93 -36.72
CA PRO A 30 20.45 7.22 -38.14
C PRO A 30 19.32 8.24 -38.36
N ASP A 31 19.48 9.15 -39.32
CA ASP A 31 18.53 10.25 -39.58
C ASP A 31 17.14 9.75 -40.03
N ASP A 32 17.08 8.57 -40.64
CA ASP A 32 15.87 7.91 -41.13
C ASP A 32 15.20 7.00 -40.07
N MET A 33 15.76 6.92 -38.87
CA MET A 33 15.29 6.06 -37.79
C MET A 33 14.81 6.89 -36.58
N PRO A 34 13.49 6.96 -36.32
CA PRO A 34 12.97 7.65 -35.13
C PRO A 34 13.50 6.99 -33.86
N PRO A 35 14.27 7.72 -33.01
CA PRO A 35 14.99 7.13 -31.89
C PRO A 35 14.09 7.02 -30.64
N GLU A 36 12.88 6.49 -30.84
CA GLU A 36 11.81 6.40 -29.84
C GLU A 36 12.05 5.20 -28.90
N ILE A 37 12.92 5.33 -27.91
CA ILE A 37 13.33 4.19 -27.05
C ILE A 37 12.16 3.65 -26.20
N GLY A 38 11.86 2.36 -26.32
CA GLY A 38 10.90 1.60 -25.52
C GLY A 38 11.52 0.55 -24.59
N GLY A 39 12.77 0.14 -24.82
CA GLY A 39 13.50 -0.82 -23.97
C GLY A 39 15.01 -0.77 -24.24
N LEU A 40 15.83 -1.09 -23.22
CA LEU A 40 17.29 -1.12 -23.32
C LEU A 40 17.83 -2.32 -22.54
N ALA A 41 18.78 -3.06 -23.11
CA ALA A 41 19.49 -4.12 -22.41
C ALA A 41 20.89 -4.34 -22.99
N PHE A 42 21.86 -4.67 -22.12
CA PHE A 42 23.18 -5.13 -22.54
C PHE A 42 23.26 -6.65 -22.53
N ASP A 43 23.97 -7.21 -23.50
CA ASP A 43 24.46 -8.58 -23.44
C ASP A 43 25.83 -8.68 -22.73
N GLN A 44 26.25 -9.92 -22.49
CA GLN A 44 27.53 -10.22 -21.86
C GLN A 44 28.76 -9.87 -22.72
N ASN A 45 28.56 -9.54 -24.00
CA ASN A 45 29.63 -9.16 -24.94
C ASN A 45 29.75 -7.62 -25.09
N GLY A 46 28.94 -6.86 -24.34
CA GLY A 46 28.89 -5.41 -24.38
C GLY A 46 28.06 -4.83 -25.52
N ASN A 47 27.26 -5.65 -26.20
CA ASN A 47 26.31 -5.15 -27.20
C ASN A 47 25.08 -4.59 -26.50
N LEU A 48 24.67 -3.39 -26.90
CA LEU A 48 23.45 -2.73 -26.48
C LEU A 48 22.34 -3.02 -27.47
N TYR A 49 21.26 -3.62 -26.97
CA TYR A 49 19.99 -3.75 -27.67
C TYR A 49 19.08 -2.59 -27.26
N ALA A 50 18.47 -1.94 -28.25
CA ALA A 50 17.48 -0.90 -28.05
C ALA A 50 16.20 -1.25 -28.81
N CYS A 51 15.11 -1.39 -28.06
CA CYS A 51 13.79 -1.59 -28.60
C CYS A 51 13.17 -0.22 -28.89
N LEU A 52 12.63 -0.02 -30.09
CA LEU A 52 12.05 1.23 -30.56
C LEU A 52 10.53 1.12 -30.61
N ARG A 53 9.84 2.18 -30.18
CA ARG A 53 8.37 2.27 -30.13
C ARG A 53 7.71 2.08 -31.50
N ARG A 54 8.43 2.31 -32.60
CA ARG A 54 7.98 2.09 -33.97
C ARG A 54 8.02 0.65 -34.45
N GLY A 55 8.57 -0.26 -33.65
CA GLY A 55 8.47 -1.71 -33.88
C GLY A 55 9.79 -2.42 -34.17
N ASP A 56 10.89 -1.68 -34.27
CA ASP A 56 12.21 -2.24 -34.51
C ASP A 56 12.97 -2.48 -33.21
N VAL A 57 13.82 -3.50 -33.20
CA VAL A 57 14.91 -3.67 -32.22
C VAL A 57 16.22 -3.50 -32.96
N VAL A 58 17.07 -2.62 -32.46
CA VAL A 58 18.38 -2.34 -33.03
C VAL A 58 19.47 -2.73 -32.05
N ILE A 59 20.62 -3.13 -32.58
CA ILE A 59 21.81 -3.50 -31.83
C ILE A 59 22.97 -2.59 -32.20
N THR A 60 23.79 -2.25 -31.21
CA THR A 60 25.08 -1.59 -31.40
C THR A 60 26.08 -2.08 -30.39
N LYS A 61 27.37 -1.90 -30.65
CA LYS A 61 28.42 -2.01 -29.64
C LYS A 61 28.94 -0.61 -29.33
N PRO A 62 28.53 0.02 -28.21
CA PRO A 62 28.90 1.41 -27.95
C PRO A 62 30.43 1.58 -27.90
N GLY A 63 30.95 2.50 -28.72
CA GLY A 63 32.37 2.82 -28.77
C GLY A 63 32.76 3.98 -27.85
N ASN A 64 34.04 4.33 -27.85
CA ASN A 64 34.54 5.49 -27.09
C ASN A 64 33.97 6.82 -27.60
N ASN A 65 33.77 6.95 -28.92
CA ASN A 65 33.17 8.14 -29.53
C ASN A 65 31.67 7.87 -29.84
N PRO A 66 30.73 8.46 -29.10
CA PRO A 66 29.30 8.17 -29.25
C PRO A 66 28.72 8.72 -30.55
N ASN A 67 29.39 9.67 -31.21
CA ASN A 67 28.97 10.22 -32.51
C ASN A 67 29.24 9.26 -33.68
N LEU A 68 30.10 8.26 -33.48
CA LEU A 68 30.44 7.25 -34.48
C LEU A 68 29.69 5.93 -34.27
N THR A 69 28.70 5.92 -33.37
CA THR A 69 27.90 4.73 -33.06
C THR A 69 27.16 4.25 -34.32
N GLN A 70 27.36 2.98 -34.67
CA GLN A 70 26.70 2.33 -35.81
C GLN A 70 25.61 1.40 -35.28
N TRP A 71 24.43 1.49 -35.87
CA TRP A 71 23.27 0.67 -35.50
C TRP A 71 22.98 -0.35 -36.59
N LYS A 72 22.64 -1.57 -36.19
CA LYS A 72 22.12 -2.62 -37.06
C LYS A 72 20.71 -2.98 -36.60
N VAL A 73 19.78 -3.16 -37.54
CA VAL A 73 18.46 -3.72 -37.22
C VAL A 73 18.62 -5.20 -36.86
N PHE A 74 18.15 -5.56 -35.67
CA PHE A 74 18.13 -6.94 -35.18
C PHE A 74 16.75 -7.58 -35.43
N ALA A 75 15.65 -6.88 -35.12
CA ALA A 75 14.29 -7.37 -35.30
C ALA A 75 13.34 -6.26 -35.75
N THR A 76 12.22 -6.59 -36.38
CA THR A 76 11.21 -5.62 -36.86
C THR A 76 9.78 -6.17 -36.77
N GLY A 77 8.77 -5.31 -36.94
CA GLY A 77 7.36 -5.70 -37.02
C GLY A 77 6.60 -5.75 -35.69
N LEU A 78 7.15 -5.19 -34.61
CA LEU A 78 6.55 -5.24 -33.28
C LEU A 78 5.53 -4.12 -33.04
N HIS A 79 4.42 -4.42 -32.35
CA HIS A 79 3.38 -3.44 -32.04
C HIS A 79 3.69 -2.65 -30.76
N ASN A 80 4.33 -1.49 -30.94
CA ASN A 80 4.59 -0.51 -29.88
C ASN A 80 5.29 -1.14 -28.65
N PRO A 81 6.46 -1.77 -28.85
CA PRO A 81 7.14 -2.50 -27.81
C PRO A 81 7.77 -1.54 -26.79
N MET A 82 7.34 -1.67 -25.53
CA MET A 82 7.73 -0.79 -24.42
C MET A 82 8.35 -1.59 -23.26
N GLY A 83 8.76 -2.83 -23.50
CA GLY A 83 9.49 -3.65 -22.53
C GLY A 83 10.27 -4.74 -23.24
N MET A 84 11.53 -4.94 -22.84
CA MET A 84 12.43 -5.92 -23.44
C MET A 84 13.35 -6.51 -22.38
N LEU A 85 13.61 -7.81 -22.46
CA LEU A 85 14.61 -8.51 -21.67
C LEU A 85 15.54 -9.28 -22.60
N LEU A 86 16.82 -9.28 -22.29
CA LEU A 86 17.80 -10.10 -22.99
C LEU A 86 17.94 -11.45 -22.28
N VAL A 87 17.73 -12.56 -23.00
CA VAL A 87 18.00 -13.94 -22.53
C VAL A 87 19.46 -14.30 -22.75
N GLY A 88 19.99 -13.92 -23.91
CA GLY A 88 21.39 -14.04 -24.27
C GLY A 88 21.68 -13.30 -25.57
N PRO A 89 22.93 -13.33 -26.07
CA PRO A 89 23.25 -12.82 -27.40
C PRO A 89 22.32 -13.45 -28.44
N GLY A 90 21.68 -12.64 -29.28
CA GLY A 90 20.74 -13.10 -30.31
C GLY A 90 19.37 -13.59 -29.79
N HIS A 91 19.08 -13.51 -28.49
CA HIS A 91 17.84 -14.04 -27.91
C HIS A 91 17.20 -13.07 -26.92
N ILE A 92 16.05 -12.52 -27.28
CA ILE A 92 15.32 -11.53 -26.48
C ILE A 92 13.86 -11.92 -26.25
N ILE A 93 13.28 -11.36 -25.20
CA ILE A 93 11.85 -11.39 -24.92
C ILE A 93 11.34 -9.95 -24.97
N VAL A 94 10.29 -9.72 -25.74
CA VAL A 94 9.67 -8.40 -25.90
C VAL A 94 8.22 -8.44 -25.46
N SER A 95 7.83 -7.50 -24.60
CA SER A 95 6.43 -7.21 -24.33
C SER A 95 5.96 -6.09 -25.25
N GLN A 96 5.09 -6.46 -26.19
CA GLN A 96 4.39 -5.54 -27.08
C GLN A 96 2.92 -5.44 -26.67
N MET A 97 2.18 -4.45 -27.17
CA MET A 97 0.84 -4.14 -26.64
C MET A 97 -0.12 -5.34 -26.68
N ALA A 98 -0.02 -6.17 -27.73
CA ALA A 98 -0.94 -7.27 -27.99
C ALA A 98 -0.38 -8.67 -27.66
N GLU A 99 0.91 -8.80 -27.30
CA GLU A 99 1.61 -10.09 -27.22
C GLU A 99 2.88 -10.03 -26.36
N LEU A 100 3.20 -11.14 -25.69
CA LEU A 100 4.54 -11.44 -25.19
C LEU A 100 5.26 -12.31 -26.23
N THR A 101 6.36 -11.82 -26.79
CA THR A 101 7.04 -12.45 -27.93
C THR A 101 8.47 -12.80 -27.56
N GLU A 102 8.88 -14.03 -27.87
CA GLU A 102 10.28 -14.44 -27.87
C GLU A 102 10.85 -14.28 -29.29
N ILE A 103 12.03 -13.69 -29.39
CA ILE A 103 12.68 -13.36 -30.65
C ILE A 103 14.10 -13.91 -30.61
N ILE A 104 14.45 -14.70 -31.63
CA ILE A 104 15.70 -15.45 -31.70
C ILE A 104 16.34 -15.24 -33.08
N ASP A 105 17.66 -15.05 -33.07
CA ASP A 105 18.57 -15.19 -34.21
C ASP A 105 19.17 -16.60 -34.13
N THR A 106 18.70 -17.52 -34.97
CA THR A 106 19.04 -18.95 -34.85
C THR A 106 20.37 -19.32 -35.50
N ASP A 107 20.88 -18.49 -36.42
CA ASP A 107 22.16 -18.71 -37.10
C ASP A 107 23.29 -17.75 -36.65
N MET A 108 22.96 -16.81 -35.75
CA MET A 108 23.88 -15.83 -35.15
C MET A 108 24.47 -14.84 -36.17
N ASP A 109 23.76 -14.55 -37.26
CA ASP A 109 24.18 -13.55 -38.26
C ASP A 109 23.95 -12.09 -37.78
N GLY A 110 23.30 -11.92 -36.62
CA GLY A 110 22.94 -10.66 -36.00
C GLY A 110 21.58 -10.11 -36.44
N ILE A 111 20.72 -10.92 -37.05
CA ILE A 111 19.34 -10.61 -37.44
C ILE A 111 18.44 -11.74 -36.92
N ALA A 112 17.35 -11.38 -36.24
CA ALA A 112 16.38 -12.35 -35.77
C ALA A 112 15.57 -12.96 -36.93
N ASP A 113 15.51 -14.28 -36.96
CA ASP A 113 14.82 -15.09 -37.97
C ASP A 113 13.61 -15.86 -37.40
N ARG A 114 13.46 -15.89 -36.07
CA ARG A 114 12.38 -16.62 -35.38
C ARG A 114 11.67 -15.77 -34.35
N TYR A 115 10.33 -15.77 -34.43
CA TYR A 115 9.42 -15.05 -33.54
C TYR A 115 8.39 -16.05 -32.98
N ASN A 116 8.47 -16.36 -31.69
CA ASN A 116 7.53 -17.24 -31.00
C ASN A 116 6.58 -16.40 -30.15
N ASN A 117 5.27 -16.58 -30.36
CA ASN A 117 4.24 -16.04 -29.46
C ASN A 117 4.26 -16.86 -28.16
N LEU A 118 4.66 -16.22 -27.05
CA LEU A 118 4.67 -16.85 -25.73
C LEU A 118 3.31 -16.76 -25.02
N SER A 119 2.63 -15.63 -25.15
CA SER A 119 1.27 -15.47 -24.64
C SER A 119 0.58 -14.27 -25.25
N THR A 120 -0.73 -14.41 -25.38
CA THR A 120 -1.66 -13.33 -25.73
C THR A 120 -2.92 -13.32 -24.87
N ASP A 121 -2.83 -13.96 -23.71
CA ASP A 121 -3.96 -14.19 -22.81
C ASP A 121 -4.31 -12.93 -21.98
N PHE A 122 -3.83 -11.77 -22.41
CA PHE A 122 -4.22 -10.46 -21.92
C PHE A 122 -4.87 -9.66 -23.06
N GLY A 123 -6.07 -9.11 -22.81
CA GLY A 123 -6.84 -8.40 -23.82
C GLY A 123 -6.21 -7.06 -24.20
N ILE A 124 -6.65 -6.42 -25.29
CA ILE A 124 -6.21 -5.08 -25.72
C ILE A 124 -7.38 -4.33 -26.35
N SER A 125 -7.62 -3.08 -25.94
CA SER A 125 -8.62 -2.21 -26.56
C SER A 125 -8.11 -1.49 -27.80
N GLY A 126 -6.79 -1.40 -27.96
CA GLY A 126 -6.12 -0.68 -29.05
C GLY A 126 -5.80 0.77 -28.70
N ASN A 127 -6.09 1.17 -27.47
CA ASN A 127 -5.84 2.52 -26.99
C ASN A 127 -4.34 2.75 -26.80
N TYR A 128 -3.84 3.90 -27.25
CA TYR A 128 -2.41 4.25 -27.20
C TYR A 128 -1.79 4.16 -25.79
N HIS A 129 -2.61 4.23 -24.74
CA HIS A 129 -2.22 4.24 -23.34
C HIS A 129 -2.04 2.82 -22.75
N GLU A 130 -2.32 1.77 -23.52
CA GLU A 130 -2.20 0.36 -23.08
C GLU A 130 -0.80 -0.21 -23.34
N THR A 131 0.26 0.54 -23.02
CA THR A 131 1.64 0.06 -23.13
C THR A 131 1.93 -1.03 -22.11
N ASN A 132 2.88 -1.92 -22.44
CA ASN A 132 3.30 -3.00 -21.57
C ASN A 132 4.78 -2.86 -21.19
N ALA A 133 5.15 -3.30 -20.00
CA ALA A 133 6.54 -3.39 -19.53
C ALA A 133 6.79 -4.75 -18.88
N ILE A 134 8.04 -5.19 -18.77
CA ILE A 134 8.37 -6.56 -18.36
C ILE A 134 9.60 -6.62 -17.46
N CYS A 135 9.58 -7.50 -16.45
CA CYS A 135 10.78 -7.88 -15.71
C CYS A 135 10.81 -9.40 -15.45
N ARG A 136 12.00 -9.92 -15.13
CA ARG A 136 12.17 -11.35 -14.78
C ARG A 136 11.53 -11.64 -13.43
N ASP A 137 10.95 -12.83 -13.26
CA ASP A 137 10.47 -13.30 -11.94
C ASP A 137 11.60 -13.89 -11.06
N GLY A 138 12.73 -14.26 -11.68
CA GLY A 138 13.87 -14.92 -11.04
C GLY A 138 13.84 -16.45 -11.07
N ASN A 139 12.80 -17.06 -11.63
CA ASN A 139 12.53 -18.50 -11.67
C ASN A 139 12.23 -19.03 -13.09
N GLY A 140 12.63 -18.28 -14.13
CA GLY A 140 12.44 -18.64 -15.54
C GLY A 140 11.17 -18.09 -16.18
N GLY A 141 10.37 -17.31 -15.45
CA GLY A 141 9.19 -16.60 -15.94
C GLY A 141 9.37 -15.08 -15.93
N PHE A 142 8.26 -14.37 -16.08
CA PHE A 142 8.20 -12.92 -16.24
C PHE A 142 7.01 -12.30 -15.51
N TYR A 143 7.20 -11.09 -14.99
CA TYR A 143 6.10 -10.20 -14.66
C TYR A 143 5.89 -9.20 -15.79
N ILE A 144 4.63 -8.98 -16.17
CA ILE A 144 4.25 -8.04 -17.23
C ILE A 144 3.29 -7.03 -16.64
N ALA A 145 3.65 -5.75 -16.66
CA ALA A 145 2.76 -4.66 -16.30
C ALA A 145 1.94 -4.25 -17.53
N LEU A 146 0.63 -4.14 -17.39
CA LEU A 146 -0.33 -3.81 -18.46
C LEU A 146 -1.05 -2.49 -18.16
N GLY A 147 -0.91 -1.48 -19.03
CA GLY A 147 -1.51 -0.16 -18.85
C GLY A 147 -3.02 -0.15 -19.04
N THR A 148 -3.72 0.84 -18.47
CA THR A 148 -5.14 1.09 -18.76
C THR A 148 -5.31 1.97 -19.99
N ALA A 149 -6.44 1.83 -20.68
CA ALA A 149 -6.83 2.74 -21.73
C ALA A 149 -7.18 4.13 -21.18
N SER A 150 -6.98 5.16 -22.00
CA SER A 150 -7.30 6.55 -21.69
C SER A 150 -8.51 7.03 -22.50
N HIS A 151 -9.44 7.75 -21.87
CA HIS A 151 -10.57 8.39 -22.53
C HIS A 151 -10.19 9.38 -23.64
N ASN A 152 -8.95 9.89 -23.64
CA ASN A 152 -8.42 10.81 -24.65
C ASN A 152 -8.00 10.10 -25.97
N GLY A 153 -8.10 8.78 -26.04
CA GLY A 153 -7.66 8.00 -27.21
C GLY A 153 -8.77 7.15 -27.80
N PRO A 154 -8.69 6.81 -29.10
CA PRO A 154 -9.61 5.84 -29.69
C PRO A 154 -9.39 4.45 -29.07
N THR A 155 -10.40 3.60 -29.24
CA THR A 155 -10.28 2.14 -29.08
C THR A 155 -10.59 1.52 -30.44
N PHE A 156 -10.04 0.36 -30.72
CA PHE A 156 -10.37 -0.41 -31.92
C PHE A 156 -11.84 -0.79 -31.92
N PHE A 157 -12.39 -0.93 -33.13
CA PHE A 157 -13.77 -1.40 -33.31
C PHE A 157 -13.95 -2.84 -32.79
N SER A 158 -12.95 -3.69 -33.05
CA SER A 158 -12.88 -5.07 -32.59
C SER A 158 -11.68 -5.24 -31.64
N PRO A 159 -11.85 -4.96 -30.34
CA PRO A 159 -10.78 -5.16 -29.37
C PRO A 159 -10.56 -6.67 -29.12
N ARG A 160 -9.40 -7.03 -28.58
CA ARG A 160 -9.04 -8.43 -28.29
C ARG A 160 -9.26 -8.76 -26.82
N GLY A 161 -9.67 -9.99 -26.54
CA GLY A 161 -9.94 -10.49 -25.18
C GLY A 161 -11.33 -10.10 -24.68
N GLU A 162 -11.65 -10.51 -23.45
CA GLU A 162 -12.96 -10.23 -22.84
C GLU A 162 -13.18 -8.72 -22.65
N TYR A 163 -14.41 -8.26 -22.93
CA TYR A 163 -14.82 -6.87 -22.78
C TYR A 163 -15.75 -6.68 -21.58
N SER A 164 -15.47 -5.65 -20.78
CA SER A 164 -16.30 -5.24 -19.64
C SER A 164 -16.87 -3.83 -19.85
N LYS A 165 -18.21 -3.73 -19.86
CA LYS A 165 -18.93 -2.44 -19.86
C LYS A 165 -18.63 -1.64 -18.59
N ASP A 166 -18.49 -2.34 -17.46
CA ASP A 166 -18.15 -1.75 -16.17
C ASP A 166 -16.71 -1.25 -16.14
N GLY A 167 -15.80 -2.03 -16.72
CA GLY A 167 -14.40 -1.65 -16.90
C GLY A 167 -14.18 -0.43 -17.78
N ARG A 168 -15.11 -0.11 -18.69
CA ARG A 168 -15.03 1.05 -19.60
C ARG A 168 -15.27 2.42 -18.94
N ARG A 169 -15.74 2.45 -17.69
CA ARG A 169 -16.06 3.68 -16.96
C ARG A 169 -14.81 4.34 -16.35
N GLY A 170 -14.89 5.65 -16.13
CA GLY A 170 -13.78 6.45 -15.59
C GLY A 170 -12.95 7.15 -16.68
N ARG A 171 -11.97 7.95 -16.24
CA ARG A 171 -11.07 8.69 -17.15
C ARG A 171 -10.03 7.73 -17.73
N ASN A 172 -9.38 6.97 -16.86
CA ASN A 172 -8.60 5.80 -17.22
C ASN A 172 -9.42 4.54 -16.95
N PHE A 173 -9.42 3.59 -17.89
CA PHE A 173 -10.41 2.51 -17.89
C PHE A 173 -9.81 1.16 -18.31
N SER A 174 -10.37 0.09 -17.78
CA SER A 174 -9.94 -1.29 -17.98
C SER A 174 -11.05 -2.06 -18.70
N SER A 175 -11.37 -1.65 -19.92
CA SER A 175 -12.46 -2.26 -20.70
C SER A 175 -12.14 -3.67 -21.17
N ASN A 176 -10.85 -4.00 -21.28
CA ASN A 176 -10.39 -5.30 -21.76
C ASN A 176 -9.65 -6.06 -20.67
N GLN A 177 -9.76 -7.38 -20.74
CA GLN A 177 -9.25 -8.32 -19.75
C GLN A 177 -7.83 -7.97 -19.25
N LEU A 178 -7.66 -7.88 -17.93
CA LEU A 178 -6.40 -7.64 -17.23
C LEU A 178 -5.71 -6.29 -17.49
N ARG A 179 -6.35 -5.32 -18.15
CA ARG A 179 -5.76 -3.97 -18.28
C ARG A 179 -5.67 -3.27 -16.93
N GLY A 180 -4.56 -2.60 -16.63
CA GLY A 180 -4.27 -2.06 -15.30
C GLY A 180 -3.81 -3.09 -14.27
N TRP A 181 -3.40 -4.28 -14.71
CA TRP A 181 -2.79 -5.32 -13.87
C TRP A 181 -1.30 -5.49 -14.17
N VAL A 182 -0.57 -5.96 -13.16
CA VAL A 182 0.62 -6.78 -13.36
C VAL A 182 0.17 -8.24 -13.39
N VAL A 183 0.65 -8.99 -14.37
CA VAL A 183 0.41 -10.43 -14.54
C VAL A 183 1.73 -11.20 -14.43
N HIS A 184 1.66 -12.45 -14.00
CA HIS A 184 2.81 -13.37 -13.91
C HIS A 184 2.67 -14.45 -14.97
N TYR A 185 3.66 -14.52 -15.87
CA TYR A 185 3.87 -15.60 -16.82
C TYR A 185 4.93 -16.54 -16.23
N ASP A 186 4.54 -17.75 -15.84
CA ASP A 186 5.48 -18.70 -15.23
C ASP A 186 6.33 -19.43 -16.27
N LYS A 187 7.34 -20.17 -15.80
CA LYS A 187 8.24 -20.96 -16.65
C LYS A 187 7.56 -22.07 -17.47
N ASN A 188 6.32 -22.43 -17.14
CA ASN A 188 5.54 -23.45 -17.85
C ASN A 188 4.57 -22.82 -18.86
N GLY A 189 4.60 -21.50 -19.01
CA GLY A 189 3.77 -20.77 -19.95
C GLY A 189 2.41 -20.33 -19.41
N LYS A 190 2.15 -20.48 -18.10
CA LYS A 190 0.87 -20.07 -17.51
C LYS A 190 0.88 -18.58 -17.18
N LEU A 191 -0.09 -17.84 -17.73
CA LEU A 191 -0.36 -16.45 -17.35
C LEU A 191 -1.39 -16.39 -16.21
N SER A 192 -1.09 -15.62 -15.16
CA SER A 192 -1.99 -15.44 -14.01
C SER A 192 -2.00 -13.99 -13.50
N PRO A 193 -3.13 -13.48 -12.98
CA PRO A 193 -3.17 -12.17 -12.34
C PRO A 193 -2.24 -12.12 -11.13
N PHE A 194 -1.43 -11.06 -11.00
CA PHE A 194 -0.50 -10.90 -9.89
C PHE A 194 -0.87 -9.73 -8.98
N ALA A 195 -1.06 -8.52 -9.52
CA ALA A 195 -1.44 -7.35 -8.77
C ALA A 195 -2.27 -6.39 -9.63
N SER A 196 -3.28 -5.73 -9.06
CA SER A 196 -4.17 -4.84 -9.78
C SER A 196 -3.91 -3.38 -9.42
N GLY A 197 -4.69 -2.47 -9.99
CA GLY A 197 -4.79 -1.11 -9.52
C GLY A 197 -3.80 -0.14 -10.14
N PHE A 198 -3.25 -0.42 -11.32
CA PHE A 198 -2.39 0.52 -12.05
C PHE A 198 -3.20 1.40 -13.01
N ARG A 199 -2.82 2.67 -13.13
CA ARG A 199 -3.38 3.59 -14.12
C ARG A 199 -2.56 3.53 -15.40
N MET A 200 -1.33 4.00 -15.34
CA MET A 200 -0.37 4.04 -16.44
C MET A 200 1.02 3.89 -15.87
N HIS A 201 1.42 2.63 -15.68
CA HIS A 201 2.81 2.35 -15.43
C HIS A 201 3.64 2.68 -16.68
N ASN A 202 4.93 2.90 -16.47
CA ASN A 202 5.89 3.07 -17.55
C ASN A 202 7.23 2.39 -17.19
N GLY A 203 7.11 1.18 -16.63
CA GLY A 203 8.24 0.31 -16.35
C GLY A 203 8.03 -0.49 -15.08
N ILE A 204 8.69 -1.63 -15.02
CA ILE A 204 8.66 -2.55 -13.89
C ILE A 204 10.04 -3.17 -13.75
N THR A 205 10.52 -3.33 -12.53
CA THR A 205 11.82 -3.96 -12.28
C THR A 205 11.76 -4.90 -11.10
N ARG A 206 12.69 -5.84 -11.06
CA ARG A 206 12.93 -6.72 -9.91
C ARG A 206 14.30 -6.39 -9.34
N SER A 207 14.35 -6.00 -8.07
CA SER A 207 15.62 -5.78 -7.39
C SER A 207 16.32 -7.11 -7.04
N PRO A 208 17.63 -7.11 -6.75
CA PRO A 208 18.38 -8.33 -6.46
C PRO A 208 17.84 -9.16 -5.29
N ASP A 209 17.23 -8.50 -4.30
CA ASP A 209 16.56 -9.12 -3.15
C ASP A 209 15.18 -9.72 -3.49
N GLY A 210 14.74 -9.61 -4.75
CA GLY A 210 13.52 -10.21 -5.27
C GLY A 210 12.27 -9.35 -5.14
N GLU A 211 12.39 -8.13 -4.60
CA GLU A 211 11.28 -7.18 -4.53
C GLU A 211 10.93 -6.65 -5.93
N ILE A 212 9.62 -6.48 -6.19
CA ILE A 212 9.11 -5.99 -7.47
C ILE A 212 8.72 -4.51 -7.32
N TRP A 213 9.21 -3.68 -8.22
CA TRP A 213 8.98 -2.23 -8.22
C TRP A 213 8.32 -1.78 -9.50
N CYS A 214 7.23 -1.03 -9.39
CA CYS A 214 6.50 -0.51 -10.53
C CYS A 214 6.12 0.96 -10.27
N GLY A 215 6.47 1.84 -11.21
CA GLY A 215 6.03 3.23 -11.18
C GLY A 215 4.64 3.40 -11.76
N ASP A 216 3.98 4.51 -11.45
CA ASP A 216 2.73 4.93 -12.10
C ASP A 216 2.73 6.46 -12.33
N ASN A 217 1.90 6.90 -13.25
CA ASN A 217 1.80 8.31 -13.64
C ASN A 217 0.61 8.99 -12.97
N GLN A 218 0.84 10.23 -12.52
CA GLN A 218 -0.19 11.09 -11.94
C GLN A 218 -1.41 11.25 -12.86
N GLY A 219 -2.57 11.45 -12.25
CA GLY A 219 -3.85 11.49 -12.93
C GLY A 219 -4.99 11.11 -12.00
N ASP A 220 -6.11 10.66 -12.52
CA ASP A 220 -7.20 10.17 -11.67
C ASP A 220 -6.68 9.08 -10.72
N TRP A 221 -7.08 9.17 -9.45
CA TRP A 221 -6.64 8.30 -8.36
C TRP A 221 -5.15 8.41 -7.98
N ARG A 222 -4.43 9.36 -8.59
CA ARG A 222 -2.97 9.51 -8.46
C ARG A 222 -2.58 10.97 -8.20
N GLY A 223 -2.44 11.32 -6.92
CA GLY A 223 -2.11 12.68 -6.49
C GLY A 223 -0.83 13.24 -7.14
N GLY A 224 0.26 12.47 -7.04
CA GLY A 224 1.51 12.63 -7.79
C GLY A 224 1.89 11.34 -8.53
N SER A 225 3.18 11.12 -8.76
CA SER A 225 3.67 9.90 -9.43
C SER A 225 4.22 8.90 -8.41
N PRO A 226 3.51 7.80 -8.13
CA PRO A 226 3.93 6.82 -7.12
C PRO A 226 4.95 5.81 -7.65
N ILE A 227 5.70 5.22 -6.72
CA ILE A 227 6.47 3.99 -6.89
C ILE A 227 5.93 2.96 -5.89
N TYR A 228 5.49 1.81 -6.40
CA TYR A 228 4.91 0.72 -5.61
C TYR A 228 5.92 -0.42 -5.42
N ASN A 229 5.99 -0.96 -4.21
CA ASN A 229 6.39 -2.35 -4.00
C ASN A 229 5.19 -3.25 -4.34
N VAL A 230 5.30 -4.00 -5.43
CA VAL A 230 4.21 -4.82 -5.98
C VAL A 230 4.24 -6.20 -5.34
N ARG A 231 3.10 -6.63 -4.80
CA ARG A 231 2.97 -7.89 -4.05
C ARG A 231 1.82 -8.73 -4.62
N PRO A 232 1.85 -10.06 -4.49
CA PRO A 232 0.74 -10.91 -4.90
C PRO A 232 -0.58 -10.42 -4.28
N GLY A 233 -1.60 -10.26 -5.11
CA GLY A 233 -2.94 -9.81 -4.73
C GLY A 233 -3.06 -8.33 -4.35
N SER A 234 -2.00 -7.52 -4.44
CA SER A 234 -2.07 -6.11 -4.03
C SER A 234 -2.93 -5.25 -4.98
N PHE A 235 -3.72 -4.33 -4.42
CA PHE A 235 -4.45 -3.31 -5.19
C PHE A 235 -3.69 -1.98 -5.11
N ASN A 236 -3.04 -1.57 -6.19
CA ASN A 236 -2.16 -0.40 -6.19
C ASN A 236 -2.90 0.92 -6.39
N GLY A 237 -4.22 0.98 -6.21
CA GLY A 237 -4.98 2.22 -5.99
C GLY A 237 -5.90 2.70 -7.11
N HIS A 238 -5.73 2.31 -8.38
CA HIS A 238 -6.64 2.72 -9.46
C HIS A 238 -7.79 1.71 -9.68
N PRO A 239 -9.06 2.02 -9.36
CA PRO A 239 -10.12 1.02 -9.20
C PRO A 239 -10.61 0.36 -10.50
N SER A 240 -10.36 0.93 -11.68
CA SER A 240 -10.92 0.41 -12.94
C SER A 240 -10.59 -1.07 -13.20
N SER A 241 -9.38 -1.49 -12.86
CA SER A 241 -8.89 -2.86 -13.05
C SER A 241 -9.53 -3.91 -12.13
N LEU A 242 -10.16 -3.47 -11.03
CA LEU A 242 -10.84 -4.37 -10.07
C LEU A 242 -12.07 -5.06 -10.66
N VAL A 243 -12.53 -4.66 -11.85
CA VAL A 243 -13.61 -5.34 -12.55
C VAL A 243 -13.23 -6.77 -12.95
N TRP A 244 -11.93 -7.05 -13.01
CA TRP A 244 -11.36 -8.37 -13.28
C TRP A 244 -10.93 -9.10 -12.00
N ASP A 245 -11.18 -8.52 -10.81
CA ASP A 245 -10.91 -9.17 -9.54
C ASP A 245 -12.11 -10.04 -9.15
N ASN A 246 -11.90 -11.37 -9.14
CA ASN A 246 -12.94 -12.35 -8.85
C ASN A 246 -13.53 -12.20 -7.44
N ASP A 247 -12.74 -11.72 -6.47
CA ASP A 247 -13.22 -11.53 -5.10
C ASP A 247 -14.18 -10.34 -5.01
N LEU A 248 -14.10 -9.40 -5.96
CA LEU A 248 -14.87 -8.15 -5.92
C LEU A 248 -16.07 -8.11 -6.86
N LYS A 249 -16.24 -9.11 -7.73
CA LYS A 249 -17.31 -9.16 -8.74
C LYS A 249 -18.74 -9.00 -8.18
N ASN A 250 -18.95 -9.39 -6.92
CA ASN A 250 -20.26 -9.36 -6.28
C ASN A 250 -20.56 -8.04 -5.55
N PHE A 251 -19.62 -7.09 -5.48
CA PHE A 251 -19.81 -5.80 -4.79
C PHE A 251 -20.33 -4.67 -5.68
N GLY A 252 -20.56 -4.95 -6.96
CA GLY A 252 -20.98 -3.95 -7.96
C GLY A 252 -19.80 -3.31 -8.69
N THR A 253 -20.07 -2.24 -9.44
CA THR A 253 -19.08 -1.60 -10.31
C THR A 253 -17.95 -0.94 -9.49
N PRO A 254 -16.68 -1.33 -9.66
CA PRO A 254 -15.58 -0.93 -8.76
C PRO A 254 -15.36 0.57 -8.55
N ILE A 255 -15.55 1.40 -9.58
CA ILE A 255 -15.33 2.86 -9.46
C ILE A 255 -16.34 3.54 -8.51
N PHE A 256 -17.47 2.88 -8.24
CA PHE A 256 -18.53 3.30 -7.32
C PHE A 256 -18.52 2.50 -6.01
N LEU A 257 -17.47 1.72 -5.74
CA LEU A 257 -17.34 1.14 -4.41
C LEU A 257 -17.13 2.25 -3.36
N PRO A 258 -17.55 2.00 -2.10
CA PRO A 258 -17.34 2.94 -1.01
C PRO A 258 -15.88 3.40 -0.94
N ARG A 259 -15.67 4.71 -0.81
CA ARG A 259 -14.33 5.31 -0.89
C ARG A 259 -13.39 4.74 0.15
N LYS A 260 -13.88 4.55 1.38
CA LYS A 260 -13.15 3.91 2.47
C LYS A 260 -12.76 2.46 2.15
N MET A 261 -13.61 1.69 1.47
CA MET A 261 -13.27 0.32 1.03
C MET A 261 -12.10 0.33 0.05
N LEU A 262 -12.11 1.23 -0.93
CA LEU A 262 -11.02 1.37 -1.90
C LEU A 262 -9.71 1.78 -1.20
N ASP A 263 -9.77 2.73 -0.26
CA ASP A 263 -8.61 3.12 0.55
C ASP A 263 -8.12 1.97 1.43
N ASP A 264 -9.03 1.17 1.97
CA ASP A 264 -8.67 0.05 2.82
C ASP A 264 -7.95 -1.07 2.06
N LEU A 265 -8.30 -1.27 0.79
CA LEU A 265 -7.63 -2.20 -0.13
C LEU A 265 -6.31 -1.63 -0.68
N HIS A 266 -6.11 -0.31 -0.64
CA HIS A 266 -5.02 0.37 -1.32
C HIS A 266 -3.66 0.02 -0.71
N ASN A 267 -2.84 -0.67 -1.50
CA ASN A 267 -1.41 -0.80 -1.29
C ASN A 267 -0.76 0.57 -1.50
N GLN A 268 -0.64 1.34 -0.42
CA GLN A 268 -0.06 2.68 -0.46
C GLN A 268 1.33 2.67 -1.10
N PRO A 269 1.67 3.69 -1.90
CA PRO A 269 2.95 3.75 -2.60
C PRO A 269 4.11 3.84 -1.62
N SER A 270 5.17 3.09 -1.87
CA SER A 270 6.37 3.16 -1.04
C SER A 270 6.99 4.56 -1.09
N VAL A 271 7.02 5.16 -2.27
CA VAL A 271 7.40 6.57 -2.42
C VAL A 271 6.40 7.27 -3.33
N GLN A 272 5.86 8.37 -2.86
CA GLN A 272 4.98 9.24 -3.63
C GLN A 272 5.77 10.46 -4.10
N LEU A 273 6.24 10.45 -5.35
CA LEU A 273 6.97 11.57 -5.92
C LEU A 273 6.01 12.74 -6.17
N THR A 274 6.40 13.93 -5.72
CA THR A 274 5.58 15.13 -5.92
C THR A 274 5.59 15.56 -7.38
N ARG A 275 4.56 16.30 -7.81
CA ARG A 275 4.53 16.90 -9.16
C ARG A 275 5.72 17.84 -9.43
N LYS A 276 6.31 18.43 -8.38
CA LYS A 276 7.51 19.28 -8.52
C LYS A 276 8.74 18.43 -8.88
N SER A 277 8.87 17.25 -8.28
CA SER A 277 10.01 16.35 -8.49
C SER A 277 9.83 15.40 -9.69
N MET A 278 8.59 15.03 -10.03
CA MET A 278 8.28 14.03 -11.05
C MET A 278 6.97 14.36 -11.75
N ASN A 279 7.00 14.39 -13.09
CA ASN A 279 5.83 14.62 -13.93
C ASN A 279 5.34 13.35 -14.64
N SER A 280 6.15 12.30 -14.76
CA SER A 280 5.79 11.06 -15.44
C SER A 280 6.90 10.07 -15.14
N CYS A 281 6.64 9.03 -14.33
CA CYS A 281 7.68 8.06 -13.99
C CYS A 281 8.08 7.29 -15.25
N GLY A 282 9.36 7.03 -15.45
CA GLY A 282 9.84 5.94 -16.28
C GLY A 282 10.14 4.69 -15.45
N GLU A 283 10.93 3.79 -16.03
CA GLU A 283 11.24 2.50 -15.40
C GLU A 283 12.17 2.68 -14.20
N PRO A 284 11.83 2.12 -13.03
CA PRO A 284 12.75 2.14 -11.90
C PRO A 284 14.00 1.30 -12.20
N PHE A 285 15.18 1.86 -11.92
CA PHE A 285 16.47 1.22 -12.14
C PHE A 285 17.27 1.16 -10.83
N ILE A 286 17.71 -0.03 -10.41
CA ILE A 286 18.49 -0.19 -9.17
C ILE A 286 19.99 -0.08 -9.46
N ILE A 287 20.69 0.84 -8.79
CA ILE A 287 22.15 0.98 -8.90
C ILE A 287 22.82 -0.18 -8.14
N GLN A 288 23.24 -1.22 -8.84
CA GLN A 288 23.90 -2.38 -8.24
C GLN A 288 25.43 -2.26 -8.20
N SER A 289 26.00 -1.42 -9.07
CA SER A 289 27.43 -1.19 -9.14
C SER A 289 27.93 -0.22 -8.07
N LYS A 290 29.08 -0.54 -7.46
CA LYS A 290 29.84 0.40 -6.61
C LYS A 290 30.71 1.35 -7.44
N ASN A 291 30.89 1.07 -8.73
CA ASN A 291 31.67 1.90 -9.64
C ASN A 291 30.88 3.12 -10.16
N PHE A 292 29.57 3.20 -9.88
CA PHE A 292 28.70 4.31 -10.28
C PHE A 292 28.57 5.41 -9.21
N GLY A 293 29.64 5.65 -8.45
CA GLY A 293 29.67 6.66 -7.40
C GLY A 293 28.95 6.23 -6.10
N PRO A 294 28.57 7.19 -5.24
CA PRO A 294 28.27 6.93 -3.82
C PRO A 294 26.86 6.40 -3.54
N PHE A 295 26.11 6.00 -4.57
CA PHE A 295 24.66 5.74 -4.49
C PHE A 295 24.28 4.26 -4.71
N ASN A 296 25.23 3.35 -4.53
CA ASN A 296 24.99 1.91 -4.60
C ASN A 296 23.80 1.48 -3.71
N GLY A 297 22.95 0.60 -4.23
CA GLY A 297 21.73 0.11 -3.58
C GLY A 297 20.52 1.04 -3.67
N GLN A 298 20.66 2.22 -4.28
CA GLN A 298 19.56 3.16 -4.46
C GLN A 298 18.93 3.03 -5.85
N MET A 299 17.72 3.57 -6.01
CA MET A 299 16.94 3.47 -7.24
C MET A 299 16.98 4.80 -8.00
N LEU A 300 17.14 4.75 -9.31
CA LEU A 300 16.95 5.87 -10.23
C LEU A 300 15.60 5.72 -10.93
N VAL A 301 14.87 6.82 -11.09
CA VAL A 301 13.62 6.88 -11.86
C VAL A 301 13.71 8.06 -12.81
N PRO A 302 13.77 7.83 -14.14
CA PRO A 302 13.78 8.91 -15.11
C PRO A 302 12.39 9.56 -15.21
N ASP A 303 12.34 10.83 -15.62
CA ASP A 303 11.09 11.57 -15.85
C ASP A 303 10.80 11.71 -17.35
N GLU A 304 9.67 11.20 -17.81
CA GLU A 304 9.30 11.27 -19.23
C GLU A 304 8.92 12.69 -19.67
N ASN A 305 8.48 13.55 -18.75
CA ASN A 305 8.09 14.93 -19.04
C ASN A 305 9.13 15.96 -18.59
N GLY A 306 10.11 15.57 -17.77
CA GLY A 306 11.12 16.45 -17.20
C GLY A 306 12.54 16.10 -17.64
N ARG A 307 13.45 17.08 -17.66
CA ARG A 307 14.89 16.85 -17.88
C ARG A 307 15.59 16.48 -16.57
N ARG A 308 15.12 15.41 -15.92
CA ARG A 308 15.58 15.01 -14.59
C ARG A 308 15.50 13.50 -14.35
N ILE A 309 16.30 13.05 -13.40
CA ILE A 309 16.28 11.69 -12.85
C ILE A 309 16.11 11.83 -11.33
N ASN A 310 15.12 11.15 -10.76
CA ASN A 310 14.94 11.06 -9.31
C ASN A 310 15.78 9.91 -8.76
N ARG A 311 16.33 10.08 -7.55
CA ARG A 311 17.00 9.03 -6.79
C ARG A 311 16.23 8.73 -5.52
N ILE A 312 15.88 7.47 -5.36
CA ILE A 312 15.05 6.97 -4.27
C ILE A 312 15.91 6.15 -3.30
N MET A 313 15.77 6.49 -2.03
CA MET A 313 16.45 5.92 -0.88
C MET A 313 15.43 5.09 -0.08
N MET A 314 15.35 3.80 -0.41
CA MET A 314 14.36 2.90 0.19
C MET A 314 14.71 2.53 1.63
N GLU A 315 13.69 2.41 2.47
CA GLU A 315 13.77 1.99 3.87
C GLU A 315 12.60 1.07 4.20
N LYS A 316 12.88 -0.07 4.82
CA LYS A 316 11.85 -0.94 5.39
C LYS A 316 11.52 -0.44 6.79
N VAL A 317 10.31 0.10 6.97
CA VAL A 317 9.80 0.60 8.26
C VAL A 317 8.57 -0.22 8.62
N ASP A 318 8.64 -0.88 9.77
CA ASP A 318 7.52 -1.64 10.30
C ASP A 318 6.94 -2.62 9.24
N GLY A 319 7.82 -3.49 8.75
CA GLY A 319 7.50 -4.56 7.79
C GLY A 319 7.24 -4.13 6.34
N ALA A 320 7.06 -2.84 6.03
CA ALA A 320 6.82 -2.38 4.66
C ALA A 320 7.83 -1.36 4.17
N TRP A 321 7.90 -1.27 2.85
CA TRP A 321 8.76 -0.35 2.13
C TRP A 321 8.17 1.04 2.07
N GLN A 322 8.98 2.02 2.48
CA GLN A 322 8.77 3.44 2.23
C GLN A 322 10.12 4.10 1.95
N GLY A 323 10.20 5.42 1.78
CA GLY A 323 11.53 6.02 1.63
C GLY A 323 11.58 7.49 1.25
N ALA A 324 12.81 7.93 1.02
CA ALA A 324 13.12 9.30 0.62
C ALA A 324 13.40 9.41 -0.88
N SER A 325 13.24 10.61 -1.43
CA SER A 325 13.65 10.95 -2.80
C SER A 325 14.36 12.30 -2.86
N ALA A 326 15.39 12.39 -3.70
CA ALA A 326 16.08 13.61 -4.09
C ALA A 326 16.41 13.56 -5.59
N LEU A 327 16.66 14.69 -6.26
CA LEU A 327 17.05 14.61 -7.68
C LEU A 327 18.49 14.12 -7.81
N PHE A 328 18.72 13.15 -8.69
CA PHE A 328 20.04 12.72 -9.10
C PHE A 328 20.66 13.72 -10.09
N LEU A 329 19.91 14.02 -11.15
CA LEU A 329 20.24 14.98 -12.18
C LEU A 329 19.01 15.82 -12.50
N ASN A 330 19.21 17.12 -12.73
CA ASN A 330 18.19 18.06 -13.21
C ASN A 330 18.90 19.14 -14.02
N THR A 331 18.99 18.96 -15.34
CA THR A 331 19.87 19.76 -16.20
C THR A 331 19.35 19.81 -17.62
N LYS A 332 19.59 20.92 -18.31
CA LYS A 332 19.25 21.07 -19.74
C LYS A 332 20.04 20.15 -20.66
N GLN A 333 21.18 19.62 -20.21
CA GLN A 333 21.98 18.66 -20.98
C GLN A 333 21.31 17.28 -21.08
N LEU A 334 20.47 16.93 -20.12
CA LEU A 334 19.69 15.69 -20.15
C LEU A 334 18.50 15.89 -21.09
N ARG A 335 18.23 14.89 -21.94
CA ARG A 335 17.03 14.86 -22.77
C ARG A 335 15.77 14.76 -21.91
N ALA A 336 14.68 15.37 -22.37
CA ALA A 336 13.35 15.04 -21.86
C ALA A 336 12.94 13.63 -22.34
N GLY A 337 11.76 13.14 -21.99
CA GLY A 337 11.30 11.83 -22.50
C GLY A 337 11.90 10.61 -21.80
N GLY A 338 12.58 10.76 -20.67
CA GLY A 338 13.29 9.67 -20.02
C GLY A 338 12.39 8.52 -19.59
N VAL A 339 12.61 7.33 -20.14
CA VAL A 339 11.78 6.15 -19.87
C VAL A 339 12.58 4.91 -19.45
N ARG A 340 13.79 4.71 -19.96
CA ARG A 340 14.57 3.48 -19.71
C ARG A 340 15.99 3.80 -19.28
N ILE A 341 16.54 2.96 -18.42
CA ILE A 341 17.94 3.02 -18.02
C ILE A 341 18.53 1.60 -18.10
N ALA A 342 19.68 1.46 -18.77
CA ALA A 342 20.51 0.27 -18.73
C ALA A 342 21.92 0.63 -18.27
N MET A 343 22.68 -0.32 -17.72
CA MET A 343 24.06 -0.10 -17.26
C MET A 343 25.01 -1.02 -18.02
N ASP A 344 26.19 -0.51 -18.35
CA ASP A 344 27.26 -1.29 -18.96
C ASP A 344 27.86 -2.33 -18.00
N ASP A 345 28.65 -3.24 -18.54
CA ASP A 345 29.36 -4.27 -17.79
C ASP A 345 30.42 -3.70 -16.82
N THR A 346 31.00 -2.54 -17.13
CA THR A 346 31.94 -1.84 -16.25
C THR A 346 31.26 -1.33 -14.97
N GLY A 347 29.95 -1.15 -15.03
CA GLY A 347 29.14 -0.58 -13.98
C GLY A 347 29.44 0.89 -13.71
N LYS A 348 30.10 1.59 -14.65
CA LYS A 348 30.44 3.03 -14.56
C LYS A 348 29.54 3.90 -15.42
N THR A 349 28.87 3.32 -16.42
CA THR A 349 28.09 4.06 -17.39
C THR A 349 26.66 3.57 -17.40
N ILE A 350 25.72 4.51 -17.33
CA ILE A 350 24.31 4.22 -17.62
C ILE A 350 23.92 4.82 -18.97
N TYR A 351 23.01 4.13 -19.65
CA TYR A 351 22.41 4.53 -20.91
C TYR A 351 20.96 4.94 -20.63
N TYR A 352 20.65 6.20 -20.89
CA TYR A 352 19.38 6.86 -20.63
C TYR A 352 18.61 6.99 -21.96
N GLY A 353 17.52 6.24 -22.06
CA GLY A 353 16.66 6.20 -23.24
C GLY A 353 15.47 7.14 -23.10
N SER A 354 15.22 7.90 -24.16
CA SER A 354 14.15 8.88 -24.27
C SER A 354 13.15 8.55 -25.38
N THR A 355 11.86 8.71 -25.08
CA THR A 355 10.77 8.71 -26.07
C THR A 355 9.71 9.73 -25.65
N THR A 356 8.99 10.31 -26.62
CA THR A 356 7.93 11.28 -26.34
C THR A 356 6.60 10.84 -26.96
N ARG A 357 5.50 11.30 -26.35
CA ARG A 357 4.12 11.02 -26.82
C ARG A 357 3.29 12.28 -27.06
N GLY A 358 3.96 13.41 -27.28
CA GLY A 358 3.33 14.68 -27.66
C GLY A 358 2.84 15.54 -26.48
N TRP A 359 3.14 15.16 -25.23
CA TRP A 359 2.85 15.99 -24.05
C TRP A 359 3.93 17.05 -23.81
N GLN A 360 5.10 16.84 -24.40
CA GLN A 360 6.31 17.62 -24.35
C GLN A 360 6.87 17.83 -25.76
N SER A 361 7.76 18.81 -25.93
CA SER A 361 8.51 18.95 -27.17
C SER A 361 9.32 17.68 -27.46
N PRO A 362 9.36 17.19 -28.71
CA PRO A 362 10.15 16.01 -29.06
C PRO A 362 11.62 16.18 -28.65
N ASP A 363 12.12 15.22 -27.87
CA ASP A 363 13.51 15.16 -27.43
C ASP A 363 13.91 13.70 -27.17
N GLU A 364 13.94 12.94 -28.26
CA GLU A 364 14.04 11.48 -28.24
C GLU A 364 15.47 11.00 -28.46
N GLY A 365 15.72 9.74 -28.14
CA GLY A 365 16.97 9.05 -28.39
C GLY A 365 17.74 8.68 -27.14
N LEU A 366 19.04 8.51 -27.29
CA LEU A 366 19.86 7.85 -26.29
C LEU A 366 20.99 8.77 -25.83
N GLN A 367 21.23 8.78 -24.53
CA GLN A 367 22.39 9.40 -23.92
C GLN A 367 23.13 8.39 -23.07
N ARG A 368 24.44 8.51 -22.97
CA ARG A 368 25.21 7.83 -21.91
C ARG A 368 25.62 8.82 -20.84
N ILE A 369 25.66 8.34 -19.59
CA ILE A 369 25.99 9.10 -18.40
C ILE A 369 27.04 8.32 -17.62
N THR A 370 28.25 8.86 -17.52
CA THR A 370 29.42 8.12 -17.02
C THR A 370 29.92 8.72 -15.71
N TYR A 371 30.13 7.90 -14.67
CA TYR A 371 30.77 8.39 -13.46
C TYR A 371 32.28 8.61 -13.69
N ASN A 372 32.76 9.83 -13.46
CA ASN A 372 34.17 10.19 -13.72
C ASN A 372 35.11 10.05 -12.52
N GLY A 373 34.64 9.45 -11.41
CA GLY A 373 35.43 9.27 -10.18
C GLY A 373 35.37 10.42 -9.18
N LYS A 374 34.76 11.58 -9.53
CA LYS A 374 34.60 12.70 -8.59
C LYS A 374 33.32 12.52 -7.78
N ILE A 375 33.43 12.42 -6.45
CA ILE A 375 32.23 12.34 -5.60
C ILE A 375 31.52 13.70 -5.61
N PRO A 376 30.22 13.78 -5.96
CA PRO A 376 29.45 15.03 -5.85
C PRO A 376 29.11 15.30 -4.38
N PHE A 377 29.01 16.56 -3.95
CA PHE A 377 28.45 16.90 -2.64
C PHE A 377 26.91 16.93 -2.70
N HIS A 378 26.28 15.93 -2.07
CA HIS A 378 24.84 15.66 -2.16
C HIS A 378 24.32 15.07 -0.85
N VAL A 379 23.00 15.13 -0.61
CA VAL A 379 22.33 14.23 0.35
C VAL A 379 22.65 12.79 -0.04
N GLN A 380 23.27 12.00 0.83
CA GLN A 380 23.57 10.59 0.56
C GLN A 380 22.37 9.70 0.88
N ASN A 381 21.75 9.90 2.05
CA ASN A 381 20.64 9.09 2.55
C ASN A 381 19.79 9.89 3.54
N LEU A 382 18.53 9.51 3.70
CA LEU A 382 17.62 10.02 4.71
C LEU A 382 16.78 8.85 5.24
N LYS A 383 16.83 8.61 6.56
CA LYS A 383 16.08 7.53 7.23
C LYS A 383 15.20 8.08 8.32
N LEU A 384 14.07 7.42 8.58
CA LEU A 384 13.16 7.78 9.67
C LEU A 384 13.81 7.49 11.03
N THR A 385 13.54 8.30 12.04
CA THR A 385 13.78 7.96 13.46
C THR A 385 12.43 7.93 14.17
N THR A 386 12.41 7.59 15.47
CA THR A 386 11.16 7.65 16.24
C THR A 386 10.66 9.07 16.49
N LYS A 387 11.49 10.10 16.23
CA LYS A 387 11.19 11.52 16.51
C LYS A 387 11.49 12.48 15.34
N GLY A 388 11.79 11.95 14.15
CA GLY A 388 12.16 12.77 13.00
C GLY A 388 12.98 11.98 11.98
N PHE A 389 14.14 12.49 11.60
CA PHE A 389 14.93 11.93 10.50
C PHE A 389 16.43 11.92 10.79
N LYS A 390 17.14 10.95 10.21
CA LYS A 390 18.60 10.90 10.19
C LYS A 390 19.08 11.17 8.77
N LEU A 391 19.97 12.14 8.60
CA LEU A 391 20.42 12.68 7.32
C LEU A 391 21.93 12.47 7.14
N TRP A 392 22.31 11.94 5.99
CA TRP A 392 23.71 11.75 5.58
C TRP A 392 24.03 12.58 4.35
N PHE A 393 25.28 13.02 4.23
CA PHE A 393 25.83 13.65 3.04
C PHE A 393 26.95 12.81 2.46
N THR A 394 27.17 12.90 1.14
CA THR A 394 28.22 12.15 0.44
C THR A 394 29.64 12.64 0.76
N LYS A 395 29.75 13.82 1.38
CA LYS A 395 31.01 14.41 1.85
C LYS A 395 30.83 15.02 3.24
N PRO A 396 31.92 15.08 4.04
CA PRO A 396 31.95 15.87 5.27
C PRO A 396 31.57 17.33 5.02
N ILE A 397 30.79 17.90 5.94
CA ILE A 397 30.32 19.28 5.87
C ILE A 397 31.35 20.24 6.48
N LYS A 398 31.53 21.42 5.89
CA LYS A 398 32.32 22.48 6.52
C LYS A 398 31.54 23.05 7.69
N LYS A 399 31.98 22.79 8.94
CA LYS A 399 31.23 23.14 10.17
C LYS A 399 30.66 24.58 10.19
N LYS A 400 31.38 25.56 9.66
CA LYS A 400 30.95 26.97 9.59
C LYS A 400 29.78 27.24 8.61
N SER A 401 29.53 26.37 7.64
CA SER A 401 28.46 26.53 6.64
C SER A 401 27.13 25.89 7.06
N PHE A 402 27.14 25.08 8.13
CA PHE A 402 25.96 24.41 8.64
C PHE A 402 25.26 25.24 9.72
N ASP A 403 23.98 25.51 9.49
CA ASP A 403 23.10 26.22 10.42
C ASP A 403 21.77 25.47 10.48
N SER A 404 21.47 24.88 11.63
CA SER A 404 20.24 24.12 11.84
C SER A 404 18.97 24.96 11.68
N LYS A 405 19.06 26.29 11.89
CA LYS A 405 17.92 27.21 11.69
C LYS A 405 17.56 27.43 10.21
N LYS A 406 18.45 27.03 9.30
CA LYS A 406 18.21 27.08 7.85
C LYS A 406 17.64 25.78 7.28
N ILE A 407 17.42 24.77 8.11
CA ILE A 407 16.65 23.59 7.71
C ILE A 407 15.16 23.94 7.89
N LYS A 408 14.35 23.65 6.88
CA LYS A 408 12.89 23.78 6.96
C LYS A 408 12.24 22.45 6.67
N ILE A 409 11.23 22.09 7.47
CA ILE A 409 10.48 20.86 7.28
C ILE A 409 9.01 21.21 7.24
N ARG A 410 8.36 20.82 6.14
CA ARG A 410 6.90 20.89 5.99
C ARG A 410 6.37 19.53 5.57
N SER A 411 5.10 19.26 5.81
CA SER A 411 4.44 18.05 5.36
C SER A 411 3.06 18.32 4.80
N PHE A 412 2.56 17.39 3.99
CA PHE A 412 1.23 17.46 3.40
C PHE A 412 0.71 16.06 3.05
N ARG A 413 -0.54 16.00 2.59
CA ARG A 413 -1.20 14.80 2.06
C ARG A 413 -1.73 15.03 0.65
N TYR A 414 -1.90 13.96 -0.12
CA TYR A 414 -2.69 14.00 -1.34
C TYR A 414 -4.09 13.44 -1.10
N GLU A 415 -5.05 13.97 -1.83
CA GLU A 415 -6.38 13.38 -1.95
C GLU A 415 -6.31 12.12 -2.83
N TYR A 416 -6.87 11.02 -2.35
CA TYR A 416 -7.08 9.77 -3.06
C TYR A 416 -8.49 9.77 -3.66
N GLY A 417 -8.60 10.01 -4.97
CA GLY A 417 -9.90 10.06 -5.62
C GLY A 417 -9.84 10.29 -7.13
N TYR A 418 -11.01 10.33 -7.75
CA TYR A 418 -11.22 10.30 -9.21
C TYR A 418 -10.83 11.59 -9.96
N ARG A 419 -10.43 12.66 -9.26
CA ARG A 419 -9.97 13.92 -9.88
C ARG A 419 -8.57 13.75 -10.44
N TYR A 420 -8.25 14.50 -11.51
CA TYR A 420 -6.95 14.39 -12.16
C TYR A 420 -5.81 14.93 -11.27
N GLY A 421 -5.20 13.98 -10.57
CA GLY A 421 -4.31 14.10 -9.41
C GLY A 421 -4.78 15.07 -8.36
N SER A 422 -3.85 15.58 -7.55
CA SER A 422 -4.20 16.27 -6.32
C SER A 422 -3.24 17.41 -6.02
N SER A 423 -3.76 18.51 -5.49
CA SER A 423 -2.94 19.54 -4.86
C SER A 423 -2.45 19.05 -3.50
N GLU A 424 -1.39 19.66 -2.98
CA GLU A 424 -0.96 19.43 -1.60
C GLU A 424 -2.07 19.87 -0.62
N LYS A 425 -2.63 18.93 0.14
CA LYS A 425 -3.68 19.14 1.16
C LYS A 425 -3.10 19.01 2.57
N ASP A 426 -3.81 19.54 3.56
CA ASP A 426 -3.47 19.41 4.98
C ASP A 426 -2.00 19.76 5.25
N LYS A 427 -1.58 20.94 4.81
CA LYS A 427 -0.18 21.39 4.91
C LYS A 427 0.16 21.74 6.35
N LYS A 428 1.33 21.33 6.79
CA LYS A 428 1.86 21.63 8.13
C LYS A 428 3.33 22.01 8.06
N GLU A 429 3.71 23.10 8.70
CA GLU A 429 5.11 23.43 8.99
C GLU A 429 5.50 22.76 10.32
N HIS A 430 6.72 22.24 10.39
CA HIS A 430 7.22 21.52 11.56
C HIS A 430 8.35 22.30 12.23
N GLN A 431 8.27 22.42 13.56
CA GLN A 431 9.36 23.01 14.33
C GLN A 431 10.50 22.01 14.49
N ILE A 432 11.74 22.47 14.28
CA ILE A 432 12.94 21.70 14.57
C ILE A 432 13.27 21.87 16.04
N VAL A 433 13.15 20.78 16.81
CA VAL A 433 13.42 20.75 18.24
C VAL A 433 14.92 20.68 18.50
N ALA A 434 15.64 19.84 17.76
CA ALA A 434 17.08 19.69 17.88
C ALA A 434 17.69 19.11 16.60
N VAL A 435 18.97 19.40 16.39
CA VAL A 435 19.79 18.72 15.40
C VAL A 435 21.08 18.25 16.07
N ASN A 436 21.28 16.93 16.10
CA ASN A 436 22.38 16.29 16.80
C ASN A 436 23.37 15.64 15.83
N GLY A 437 24.62 15.49 16.26
CA GLY A 437 25.69 14.82 15.52
C GLY A 437 26.54 15.76 14.67
N THR A 438 27.65 15.23 14.17
CA THR A 438 28.60 15.93 13.28
C THR A 438 28.61 15.33 11.86
N GLY A 439 27.62 14.49 11.55
CA GLY A 439 27.53 13.70 10.31
C GLY A 439 27.61 12.19 10.61
N PRO A 440 26.50 11.43 10.49
CA PRO A 440 25.13 11.87 10.13
C PRO A 440 24.48 12.81 11.15
N PHE A 441 23.48 13.56 10.69
CA PHE A 441 22.68 14.48 11.50
C PHE A 441 21.35 13.85 11.87
N GLU A 442 21.01 13.82 13.15
CA GLU A 442 19.67 13.47 13.62
C GLU A 442 18.86 14.75 13.82
N ILE A 443 17.81 14.91 13.02
CA ILE A 443 16.88 16.04 13.05
C ILE A 443 15.63 15.59 13.81
N ILE A 444 15.40 16.21 14.97
CA ILE A 444 14.24 15.97 15.82
C ILE A 444 13.21 17.06 15.54
N ILE A 445 11.97 16.68 15.26
CA ILE A 445 10.85 17.59 15.01
C ILE A 445 9.81 17.51 16.11
N ASP A 446 8.90 18.48 16.13
CA ASP A 446 7.77 18.57 17.05
C ASP A 446 6.84 17.36 16.99
N GLU A 447 6.47 16.92 15.78
CA GLU A 447 5.51 15.86 15.57
C GLU A 447 5.76 15.08 14.27
N LEU A 448 5.71 13.75 14.38
CA LEU A 448 5.83 12.84 13.26
C LEU A 448 4.54 12.01 13.13
N VAL A 449 3.86 12.10 11.98
CA VAL A 449 2.55 11.48 11.73
C VAL A 449 2.59 10.66 10.46
N ALA A 450 2.04 9.45 10.51
CA ALA A 450 1.91 8.56 9.36
C ALA A 450 0.92 9.07 8.30
N GLY A 451 1.03 8.55 7.08
CA GLY A 451 0.24 8.94 5.92
C GLY A 451 0.56 10.33 5.39
N ARG A 452 1.81 10.81 5.54
CA ARG A 452 2.23 12.16 5.12
C ARG A 452 3.49 12.12 4.27
N ILE A 453 3.64 13.11 3.40
CA ILE A 453 4.88 13.38 2.67
C ILE A 453 5.57 14.55 3.35
N TYR A 454 6.79 14.33 3.83
CA TYR A 454 7.65 15.34 4.44
C TYR A 454 8.60 15.90 3.39
N MET A 455 8.74 17.21 3.38
CA MET A 455 9.59 17.98 2.48
C MET A 455 10.64 18.68 3.34
N ILE A 456 11.91 18.34 3.16
CA ILE A 456 13.03 18.84 3.94
C ILE A 456 13.90 19.68 3.01
N GLU A 457 13.93 20.98 3.29
CA GLU A 457 14.76 21.96 2.59
C GLU A 457 16.00 22.24 3.44
N ILE A 458 17.18 22.09 2.83
CA ILE A 458 18.49 22.34 3.43
C ILE A 458 19.02 23.66 2.87
N ASN A 459 19.92 24.32 3.60
CA ASN A 459 20.59 25.54 3.13
C ASN A 459 21.31 25.30 1.78
N PRO A 460 20.96 26.02 0.68
CA PRO A 460 21.64 25.89 -0.61
C PRO A 460 23.10 26.36 -0.57
N GLU A 461 23.48 27.17 0.42
CA GLU A 461 24.85 27.62 0.63
C GLU A 461 25.68 26.67 1.50
N LEU A 462 25.13 25.49 1.85
CA LEU A 462 25.89 24.46 2.54
C LEU A 462 27.07 24.03 1.66
N THR A 463 28.25 23.95 2.27
CA THR A 463 29.49 23.55 1.60
C THR A 463 30.16 22.39 2.30
N SER A 464 30.79 21.51 1.52
CA SER A 464 31.67 20.46 2.02
C SER A 464 33.03 21.05 2.44
N GLU A 465 33.85 20.24 3.12
CA GLU A 465 35.21 20.65 3.54
C GLU A 465 36.12 21.05 2.37
N ASP A 466 35.95 20.42 1.20
CA ASP A 466 36.63 20.77 -0.06
C ASP A 466 35.94 21.92 -0.83
N ASN A 467 35.06 22.68 -0.15
CA ASN A 467 34.37 23.87 -0.66
C ASN A 467 33.42 23.64 -1.86
N GLN A 468 32.93 22.41 -2.07
CA GLN A 468 31.85 22.19 -3.03
C GLN A 468 30.52 22.62 -2.42
N LYS A 469 29.66 23.28 -3.21
CA LYS A 469 28.28 23.58 -2.80
C LYS A 469 27.40 22.34 -2.93
N ILE A 470 26.44 22.19 -2.03
CA ILE A 470 25.49 21.08 -2.08
C ILE A 470 24.66 21.14 -3.38
N HIS A 471 24.55 19.99 -4.05
CA HIS A 471 23.65 19.83 -5.18
C HIS A 471 22.24 19.48 -4.69
N ASP A 472 21.24 20.16 -5.24
CA ASP A 472 19.81 20.02 -4.93
C ASP A 472 19.54 19.77 -3.43
N PRO A 473 19.56 20.83 -2.60
CA PRO A 473 19.43 20.73 -1.15
C PRO A 473 17.99 20.43 -0.70
N PHE A 474 17.28 19.61 -1.46
CA PHE A 474 15.91 19.23 -1.25
C PHE A 474 15.79 17.70 -1.16
N VAL A 475 15.13 17.21 -0.12
CA VAL A 475 14.78 15.80 0.00
C VAL A 475 13.35 15.67 0.49
N GLN A 476 12.59 14.77 -0.13
CA GLN A 476 11.26 14.38 0.35
C GLN A 476 11.30 13.00 1.00
N TYR A 477 10.40 12.72 1.93
CA TYR A 477 10.21 11.40 2.54
C TYR A 477 8.72 11.06 2.61
N THR A 478 8.33 9.89 2.11
CA THR A 478 6.97 9.35 2.24
C THR A 478 6.86 8.54 3.53
N VAL A 479 6.17 9.05 4.54
CA VAL A 479 5.97 8.38 5.83
C VAL A 479 4.62 7.68 5.82
N ASN A 480 4.60 6.40 5.41
CA ASN A 480 3.41 5.57 5.51
C ASN A 480 3.26 4.96 6.91
N ARG A 481 4.39 4.66 7.55
CA ARG A 481 4.51 3.98 8.84
C ARG A 481 5.55 4.68 9.70
N LEU A 482 5.34 4.65 11.01
CA LEU A 482 6.28 5.14 12.01
C LEU A 482 7.19 4.00 12.49
N LYS A 483 8.42 4.34 12.91
CA LYS A 483 9.26 3.39 13.64
C LYS A 483 8.65 3.09 14.99
N ARG A 484 8.63 1.82 15.36
CA ARG A 484 8.09 1.33 16.63
C ARG A 484 9.19 1.35 17.70
N PRO A 485 8.84 1.61 18.97
CA PRO A 485 9.78 1.45 20.07
C PRO A 485 10.16 -0.02 20.24
N GLU A 486 11.37 -0.27 20.75
CA GLU A 486 11.79 -1.63 21.13
C GLU A 486 10.98 -2.11 22.34
N THR A 487 10.68 -3.41 22.40
CA THR A 487 10.04 -4.05 23.55
C THR A 487 10.52 -5.50 23.70
N LYS A 488 10.31 -6.06 24.89
CA LYS A 488 10.60 -7.47 25.20
C LYS A 488 9.46 -8.42 24.76
N PHE A 489 8.38 -7.89 24.20
CA PHE A 489 7.17 -8.65 23.87
C PHE A 489 6.77 -8.51 22.39
N PRO A 490 7.63 -8.97 21.45
CA PRO A 490 7.29 -8.98 20.03
C PRO A 490 6.04 -9.78 19.75
N ALA A 491 5.19 -9.24 18.89
CA ALA A 491 3.98 -9.89 18.42
C ALA A 491 4.22 -10.47 17.03
N LYS A 492 4.09 -11.79 16.90
CA LYS A 492 4.37 -12.53 15.67
C LYS A 492 3.11 -13.21 15.16
N LEU A 493 2.94 -13.17 13.84
CA LEU A 493 1.91 -13.87 13.10
C LEU A 493 2.46 -15.14 12.47
N ASN A 494 1.65 -16.19 12.47
CA ASN A 494 1.90 -17.44 11.79
C ASN A 494 0.66 -17.79 10.95
N LEU A 495 0.78 -17.70 9.63
CA LEU A 495 -0.32 -17.97 8.70
C LEU A 495 -0.55 -19.48 8.59
N GLN A 496 -1.80 -19.89 8.74
CA GLN A 496 -2.29 -21.26 8.56
C GLN A 496 -3.36 -21.28 7.48
N GLU A 497 -3.75 -22.46 7.01
CA GLU A 497 -4.78 -22.62 5.99
C GLU A 497 -6.14 -22.06 6.45
N ASP A 498 -6.51 -22.29 7.71
CA ASP A 498 -7.83 -21.92 8.26
C ASP A 498 -7.82 -20.65 9.14
N GLY A 499 -6.67 -19.97 9.25
CA GLY A 499 -6.54 -18.77 10.08
C GLY A 499 -5.12 -18.29 10.29
N ILE A 500 -4.95 -17.39 11.25
CA ILE A 500 -3.66 -16.78 11.61
C ILE A 500 -3.49 -16.88 13.12
N GLU A 501 -2.43 -17.57 13.53
CA GLU A 501 -2.02 -17.62 14.93
C GLU A 501 -1.18 -16.41 15.28
N VAL A 502 -1.35 -15.94 16.51
CA VAL A 502 -0.67 -14.80 17.07
C VAL A 502 0.05 -15.24 18.34
N SER A 503 1.33 -14.92 18.42
CA SER A 503 2.12 -15.03 19.64
C SER A 503 2.60 -13.66 20.11
N VAL A 504 2.73 -13.46 21.42
CA VAL A 504 3.27 -12.23 22.01
C VAL A 504 4.33 -12.59 23.04
N GLY A 505 5.55 -12.08 22.88
CA GLY A 505 6.69 -12.46 23.71
C GLY A 505 7.08 -13.94 23.58
N GLY A 506 6.77 -14.57 22.45
CA GLY A 506 7.04 -15.99 22.19
C GLY A 506 5.97 -16.96 22.70
N GLU A 507 4.96 -16.49 23.44
CA GLU A 507 3.84 -17.32 23.93
C GLU A 507 2.64 -17.19 22.99
N PHE A 508 1.90 -18.28 22.77
CA PHE A 508 0.62 -18.22 22.05
C PHE A 508 -0.33 -17.24 22.74
N PHE A 509 -0.95 -16.37 21.95
CA PHE A 509 -1.93 -15.39 22.44
C PHE A 509 -3.32 -15.66 21.88
N ALA A 510 -3.48 -15.70 20.55
CA ALA A 510 -4.79 -15.80 19.93
C ALA A 510 -4.71 -16.44 18.55
N LYS A 511 -5.85 -16.92 18.03
CA LYS A 511 -5.98 -17.30 16.61
C LYS A 511 -7.17 -16.58 15.97
N TYR A 512 -6.92 -15.86 14.87
CA TYR A 512 -7.97 -15.34 13.98
C TYR A 512 -8.34 -16.45 13.00
N ASN A 513 -9.57 -16.97 13.06
CA ASN A 513 -10.03 -18.05 12.19
C ASN A 513 -10.80 -17.44 11.02
N PHE A 514 -10.52 -17.87 9.79
CA PHE A 514 -11.16 -17.32 8.58
C PHE A 514 -12.64 -17.69 8.47
N SER A 515 -12.99 -18.93 8.83
CA SER A 515 -14.38 -19.38 8.83
C SER A 515 -14.60 -20.43 9.92
N LYS A 516 -15.32 -20.06 10.97
CA LYS A 516 -15.88 -20.99 11.96
C LYS A 516 -17.32 -20.61 12.20
N PHE A 517 -18.22 -21.57 11.96
CA PHE A 517 -19.68 -21.37 12.06
C PHE A 517 -20.19 -20.21 11.17
N SER A 518 -19.76 -20.14 9.90
CA SER A 518 -20.24 -19.14 8.93
C SER A 518 -19.72 -17.70 9.13
N GLN A 519 -18.64 -17.49 9.89
CA GLN A 519 -17.94 -16.20 9.96
C GLN A 519 -16.51 -16.26 10.50
N PRO A 520 -15.70 -15.21 10.32
CA PRO A 520 -14.44 -15.08 11.03
C PRO A 520 -14.64 -14.78 12.51
N ILE A 521 -13.84 -15.43 13.36
CA ILE A 521 -13.85 -15.26 14.82
C ILE A 521 -12.43 -15.30 15.39
N ILE A 522 -12.23 -14.80 16.61
CA ILE A 522 -10.96 -14.96 17.34
C ILE A 522 -11.14 -15.97 18.47
N TRP A 523 -10.47 -17.13 18.34
CA TRP A 523 -10.45 -18.22 19.30
C TRP A 523 -9.36 -19.25 18.96
N PRO A 524 -8.68 -19.86 19.95
CA PRO A 524 -8.74 -19.54 21.38
C PRO A 524 -8.03 -18.21 21.68
N VAL A 525 -8.16 -17.71 22.91
CA VAL A 525 -7.37 -16.59 23.44
C VAL A 525 -6.79 -16.97 24.80
N GLN A 526 -5.47 -16.83 24.92
CA GLN A 526 -4.68 -17.08 26.12
C GLN A 526 -4.12 -15.76 26.67
N GLY A 527 -4.51 -15.41 27.90
CA GLY A 527 -3.95 -14.27 28.61
C GLY A 527 -2.52 -14.52 29.08
N PRO A 528 -1.85 -13.49 29.64
CA PRO A 528 -0.50 -13.65 30.20
C PRO A 528 -0.44 -14.78 31.24
N GLY A 529 0.58 -15.64 31.14
CA GLY A 529 0.69 -16.83 32.00
C GLY A 529 -0.18 -18.02 31.53
N ASN A 530 -0.51 -18.04 30.23
CA ASN A 530 -1.29 -19.07 29.55
C ASN A 530 -2.65 -19.33 30.23
N ILE A 531 -3.35 -18.26 30.60
CA ILE A 531 -4.67 -18.33 31.23
C ILE A 531 -5.74 -18.34 30.15
N ARG A 532 -6.59 -19.37 30.13
CA ARG A 532 -7.64 -19.50 29.11
C ARG A 532 -8.74 -18.46 29.33
N MET A 533 -8.82 -17.45 28.46
CA MET A 533 -9.67 -16.28 28.72
C MET A 533 -11.12 -16.47 28.23
N LEU A 534 -11.33 -17.32 27.22
CA LEU A 534 -12.63 -17.52 26.60
C LEU A 534 -13.15 -18.93 26.87
N ARG A 535 -14.46 -19.11 26.73
CA ARG A 535 -15.02 -20.46 26.68
C ARG A 535 -14.60 -21.20 25.42
N ASP A 536 -14.67 -22.52 25.47
CA ASP A 536 -14.38 -23.45 24.39
C ASP A 536 -15.65 -23.83 23.61
N TYR A 537 -16.81 -23.97 24.24
CA TYR A 537 -18.06 -24.34 23.57
C TYR A 537 -18.57 -23.22 22.65
N PRO A 538 -19.08 -23.51 21.45
CA PRO A 538 -19.17 -24.82 20.81
C PRO A 538 -17.96 -25.18 19.92
N LEU A 539 -16.85 -24.44 20.01
CA LEU A 539 -15.65 -24.61 19.18
C LEU A 539 -14.87 -25.88 19.55
N LYS A 540 -14.97 -26.32 20.80
CA LYS A 540 -14.44 -27.58 21.30
C LYS A 540 -15.44 -28.23 22.26
N ASN A 541 -15.68 -29.53 22.06
CA ASN A 541 -16.60 -30.33 22.88
C ASN A 541 -15.88 -30.92 24.10
N GLY A 542 -16.63 -31.13 25.18
CA GLY A 542 -16.14 -31.89 26.36
C GLY A 542 -15.17 -31.15 27.27
N THR A 543 -15.01 -29.83 27.12
CA THR A 543 -14.24 -29.02 28.09
C THR A 543 -15.00 -28.97 29.42
N GLU A 544 -14.30 -29.29 30.52
CA GLU A 544 -14.89 -29.33 31.86
C GLU A 544 -15.39 -27.94 32.31
N GLY A 545 -16.50 -27.93 33.05
CA GLY A 545 -17.09 -26.70 33.58
C GLY A 545 -17.80 -25.83 32.53
N GLU A 546 -18.02 -26.32 31.31
CA GLU A 546 -18.69 -25.57 30.25
C GLU A 546 -20.18 -25.88 30.13
N ALA A 547 -20.96 -24.84 29.87
CA ALA A 547 -22.37 -24.98 29.52
C ALA A 547 -22.57 -25.14 28.02
N ASN A 548 -23.33 -26.18 27.63
CA ASN A 548 -23.78 -26.40 26.26
C ASN A 548 -24.94 -25.47 25.88
N ASP A 549 -24.82 -24.17 26.20
CA ASP A 549 -25.82 -23.13 25.99
C ASP A 549 -25.37 -22.09 24.96
N HIS A 550 -26.34 -21.43 24.33
CA HIS A 550 -26.12 -20.33 23.39
C HIS A 550 -24.97 -20.60 22.38
N PRO A 551 -25.05 -21.65 21.54
CA PRO A 551 -23.94 -22.03 20.65
C PRO A 551 -23.52 -20.90 19.70
N HIS A 552 -24.41 -19.94 19.44
CA HIS A 552 -24.14 -18.77 18.61
C HIS A 552 -23.13 -17.77 19.20
N HIS A 553 -22.87 -17.75 20.52
CA HIS A 553 -21.85 -16.87 21.14
C HIS A 553 -20.43 -17.44 21.00
N ARG A 554 -19.81 -17.23 19.83
CA ARG A 554 -18.61 -17.96 19.38
C ARG A 554 -17.31 -17.20 19.69
N ALA A 555 -16.91 -17.18 20.97
CA ALA A 555 -15.71 -16.51 21.46
C ALA A 555 -15.75 -14.98 21.21
N ILE A 556 -14.79 -14.38 20.50
CA ILE A 556 -14.90 -13.00 19.99
C ILE A 556 -15.47 -13.04 18.58
N PHE A 557 -16.62 -12.40 18.39
CA PHE A 557 -17.39 -12.49 17.16
C PHE A 557 -18.12 -11.18 16.85
N ILE A 558 -18.51 -11.02 15.59
CA ILE A 558 -19.34 -9.90 15.12
C ILE A 558 -20.63 -10.51 14.59
N GLY A 559 -21.78 -9.97 14.98
CA GLY A 559 -23.07 -10.43 14.49
C GLY A 559 -24.19 -9.48 14.90
N HIS A 560 -25.30 -9.52 14.19
CA HIS A 560 -26.49 -8.72 14.50
C HIS A 560 -27.73 -9.48 14.06
N GLN A 561 -28.86 -9.35 14.76
CA GLN A 561 -30.07 -10.13 14.47
C GLN A 561 -30.79 -9.73 13.18
N GLY A 562 -30.69 -8.47 12.77
CA GLY A 562 -31.31 -7.96 11.56
C GLY A 562 -30.41 -6.94 10.86
N VAL A 563 -29.72 -7.36 9.81
CA VAL A 563 -29.03 -6.46 8.88
C VAL A 563 -29.72 -6.60 7.53
N SER A 564 -30.57 -5.62 7.20
CA SER A 564 -31.47 -5.65 6.05
C SER A 564 -32.28 -6.97 5.99
N GLY A 565 -32.88 -7.37 7.12
CA GLY A 565 -33.65 -8.62 7.26
C GLY A 565 -32.83 -9.90 7.51
N VAL A 566 -31.50 -9.85 7.43
CA VAL A 566 -30.62 -11.03 7.56
C VAL A 566 -30.05 -11.16 8.97
N ASN A 567 -30.02 -12.40 9.50
CA ASN A 567 -29.52 -12.68 10.84
C ASN A 567 -28.07 -13.18 10.83
N TYR A 568 -27.16 -12.44 11.46
CA TYR A 568 -25.75 -12.82 11.64
C TYR A 568 -25.41 -13.16 13.11
N TRP A 569 -26.39 -13.03 14.01
CA TRP A 569 -26.23 -13.38 15.42
C TRP A 569 -26.50 -14.87 15.66
N HIS A 570 -27.63 -15.38 15.17
CA HIS A 570 -28.13 -16.74 15.33
C HIS A 570 -27.95 -17.55 14.04
N ASN A 571 -26.86 -18.28 13.93
CA ASN A 571 -26.54 -19.09 12.75
C ASN A 571 -27.49 -20.27 12.52
N GLN A 572 -28.31 -20.61 13.51
CA GLN A 572 -29.32 -21.68 13.42
C GLN A 572 -30.68 -21.22 12.85
N ASN A 573 -30.88 -19.92 12.65
CA ASN A 573 -32.15 -19.39 12.16
C ASN A 573 -32.28 -19.57 10.64
N LYS A 574 -33.51 -19.66 10.12
CA LYS A 574 -33.78 -19.83 8.68
C LYS A 574 -33.28 -18.66 7.81
N ASN A 575 -33.26 -17.45 8.37
CA ASN A 575 -32.75 -16.24 7.72
C ASN A 575 -31.28 -15.96 8.09
N ALA A 576 -30.53 -16.96 8.55
CA ALA A 576 -29.13 -16.79 8.92
C ALA A 576 -28.26 -16.53 7.69
N GLY A 577 -27.46 -15.45 7.75
CA GLY A 577 -26.46 -15.12 6.74
C GLY A 577 -25.07 -15.68 7.05
N VAL A 578 -24.15 -15.46 6.12
CA VAL A 578 -22.74 -15.84 6.24
C VAL A 578 -21.88 -14.59 6.08
N VAL A 579 -20.88 -14.43 6.94
CA VAL A 579 -19.80 -13.46 6.70
C VAL A 579 -18.61 -14.23 6.15
N GLU A 580 -18.34 -14.12 4.87
CA GLU A 580 -17.27 -14.87 4.20
C GLU A 580 -15.97 -14.07 4.24
N HIS A 581 -14.89 -14.67 4.75
CA HIS A 581 -13.54 -14.14 4.58
C HIS A 581 -13.14 -14.27 3.10
N LEU A 582 -12.96 -13.15 2.42
CA LEU A 582 -12.52 -13.14 1.03
C LEU A 582 -11.00 -13.04 0.91
N LYS A 583 -10.40 -12.10 1.66
CA LYS A 583 -9.01 -11.72 1.41
C LYS A 583 -8.29 -11.28 2.68
N LEU A 584 -7.05 -11.74 2.81
CA LEU A 584 -6.05 -11.15 3.70
C LEU A 584 -5.38 -9.98 2.96
N ILE A 585 -5.80 -8.76 3.25
CA ILE A 585 -5.27 -7.52 2.64
C ILE A 585 -3.83 -7.27 3.12
N GLU A 586 -3.60 -7.43 4.42
CA GLU A 586 -2.28 -7.29 5.03
C GLU A 586 -2.14 -8.24 6.22
N SER A 587 -0.95 -8.82 6.38
CA SER A 587 -0.51 -9.40 7.64
C SER A 587 0.90 -8.91 7.96
N ARG A 588 1.15 -8.63 9.23
CA ARG A 588 2.43 -8.11 9.69
C ARG A 588 2.71 -8.44 11.16
N SER A 589 3.81 -9.13 11.39
CA SER A 589 4.48 -9.21 12.69
C SER A 589 5.19 -7.89 13.02
N GLY A 590 5.38 -7.56 14.29
CA GLY A 590 6.11 -6.36 14.68
C GLY A 590 6.59 -6.36 16.12
N GLU A 591 7.48 -5.41 16.43
CA GLU A 591 8.15 -5.31 17.73
C GLU A 591 7.17 -5.11 18.87
N ASP A 592 6.21 -4.19 18.77
CA ASP A 592 5.25 -3.88 19.83
C ASP A 592 3.86 -4.47 19.59
N ARG A 593 3.51 -4.75 18.33
CA ARG A 593 2.20 -5.28 17.93
C ARG A 593 2.22 -6.02 16.59
N ALA A 594 1.30 -6.94 16.39
CA ALA A 594 1.03 -7.54 15.09
C ALA A 594 -0.24 -6.93 14.51
N ILE A 595 -0.38 -6.88 13.18
CA ILE A 595 -1.57 -6.36 12.49
C ILE A 595 -2.04 -7.36 11.43
N ILE A 596 -3.36 -7.60 11.40
CA ILE A 596 -4.08 -8.32 10.36
C ILE A 596 -5.10 -7.36 9.75
N LYS A 597 -5.17 -7.27 8.42
CA LYS A 597 -6.21 -6.54 7.70
C LYS A 597 -6.94 -7.47 6.73
N THR A 598 -8.27 -7.50 6.77
CA THR A 598 -9.08 -8.45 5.99
C THR A 598 -10.21 -7.76 5.25
N LEU A 599 -10.64 -8.34 4.12
CA LEU A 599 -11.91 -8.07 3.46
C LEU A 599 -12.87 -9.24 3.68
N ASN A 600 -14.11 -8.95 4.07
CA ASN A 600 -15.15 -9.94 4.27
C ASN A 600 -16.44 -9.55 3.52
N ALA A 601 -17.14 -10.51 2.93
CA ALA A 601 -18.45 -10.32 2.29
C ALA A 601 -19.58 -10.71 3.24
N TRP A 602 -20.62 -9.89 3.32
CA TRP A 602 -21.85 -10.19 4.05
C TRP A 602 -22.85 -10.78 3.07
N LYS A 603 -23.18 -12.06 3.24
CA LYS A 603 -24.11 -12.80 2.38
C LYS A 603 -25.40 -13.13 3.12
N ASP A 604 -26.53 -12.97 2.44
CA ASP A 604 -27.81 -13.45 2.91
C ASP A 604 -27.91 -15.00 2.90
N ASN A 605 -29.06 -15.51 3.32
CA ASN A 605 -29.33 -16.95 3.39
C ASN A 605 -29.48 -17.62 2.01
N GLU A 606 -29.49 -16.85 0.92
CA GLU A 606 -29.46 -17.33 -0.47
C GLU A 606 -28.06 -17.24 -1.09
N GLY A 607 -27.08 -16.73 -0.32
CA GLY A 607 -25.69 -16.58 -0.76
C GLY A 607 -25.42 -15.29 -1.53
N LYS A 608 -26.41 -14.40 -1.66
CA LYS A 608 -26.24 -13.10 -2.34
C LYS A 608 -25.52 -12.13 -1.40
N THR A 609 -24.52 -11.42 -1.95
CA THR A 609 -23.77 -10.40 -1.22
C THR A 609 -24.62 -9.14 -1.05
N ILE A 610 -24.82 -8.71 0.21
CA ILE A 610 -25.57 -7.50 0.55
C ILE A 610 -24.66 -6.32 0.92
N GLY A 611 -23.43 -6.60 1.33
CA GLY A 611 -22.43 -5.61 1.73
C GLY A 611 -21.08 -6.24 2.03
N ALA A 612 -20.13 -5.43 2.50
CA ALA A 612 -18.81 -5.89 2.89
C ALA A 612 -18.39 -5.32 4.24
N ASP A 613 -17.35 -5.87 4.84
CA ASP A 613 -16.56 -5.16 5.84
C ASP A 613 -15.07 -5.33 5.57
N THR A 614 -14.29 -4.31 5.90
CA THR A 614 -12.86 -4.48 6.15
C THR A 614 -12.58 -4.39 7.65
N ARG A 615 -11.65 -5.21 8.13
CA ARG A 615 -11.24 -5.22 9.55
C ARG A 615 -9.76 -4.98 9.64
N THR A 616 -9.34 -4.10 10.53
CA THR A 616 -7.96 -4.01 10.98
C THR A 616 -7.89 -4.47 12.43
N ILE A 617 -7.13 -5.53 12.68
CA ILE A 617 -7.01 -6.18 13.98
C ILE A 617 -5.56 -6.08 14.43
N SER A 618 -5.31 -5.44 15.57
CA SER A 618 -3.97 -5.35 16.17
C SER A 618 -3.87 -6.18 17.44
N PHE A 619 -2.72 -6.81 17.64
CA PHE A 619 -2.45 -7.67 18.79
C PHE A 619 -1.14 -7.25 19.45
N GLY A 620 -1.11 -7.16 20.77
CA GLY A 620 0.13 -6.85 21.49
C GLY A 620 -0.02 -6.99 23.00
N GLY A 621 0.95 -6.46 23.73
CA GLY A 621 0.91 -6.37 25.18
C GLY A 621 2.23 -6.72 25.85
N ASP A 622 2.17 -7.03 27.13
CA ASP A 622 3.33 -7.25 28.00
C ASP A 622 3.11 -8.41 28.99
N ALA A 623 3.98 -8.55 29.99
CA ALA A 623 3.88 -9.60 30.99
C ALA A 623 2.60 -9.55 31.84
N ALA A 624 1.92 -8.41 31.94
CA ALA A 624 0.75 -8.20 32.78
C ALA A 624 -0.56 -8.22 32.01
N ALA A 625 -0.58 -7.72 30.77
CA ALA A 625 -1.78 -7.67 29.93
C ALA A 625 -1.48 -7.89 28.44
N ARG A 626 -2.41 -8.54 27.74
CA ARG A 626 -2.47 -8.58 26.27
C ARG A 626 -3.68 -7.79 25.77
N PHE A 627 -3.60 -7.24 24.57
CA PHE A 627 -4.71 -6.52 23.94
C PHE A 627 -5.01 -7.01 22.54
N ILE A 628 -6.28 -6.88 22.16
CA ILE A 628 -6.76 -6.98 20.78
C ILE A 628 -7.51 -5.70 20.45
N ASP A 629 -7.02 -4.95 19.46
CA ASP A 629 -7.75 -3.81 18.91
C ASP A 629 -8.46 -4.23 17.64
N LEU A 630 -9.68 -3.77 17.46
CA LEU A 630 -10.54 -4.09 16.34
C LEU A 630 -11.13 -2.80 15.79
N GLU A 631 -10.72 -2.44 14.59
CA GLU A 631 -11.35 -1.42 13.76
C GLU A 631 -12.11 -2.13 12.63
N ILE A 632 -13.41 -1.86 12.50
CA ILE A 632 -14.29 -2.44 11.48
C ILE A 632 -14.86 -1.31 10.64
N ASN A 633 -14.70 -1.39 9.33
CA ASN A 633 -15.33 -0.50 8.36
C ASN A 633 -16.39 -1.31 7.61
N ILE A 634 -17.67 -1.05 7.88
CA ILE A 634 -18.81 -1.72 7.25
C ILE A 634 -19.20 -0.92 6.01
N HIS A 635 -19.19 -1.57 4.85
CA HIS A 635 -19.32 -0.95 3.54
C HIS A 635 -20.67 -1.35 2.90
N ALA A 636 -21.53 -0.36 2.66
CA ALA A 636 -22.74 -0.53 1.86
C ALA A 636 -22.38 -0.47 0.38
N THR A 637 -22.17 -1.62 -0.26
CA THR A 637 -21.61 -1.70 -1.62
C THR A 637 -22.69 -1.61 -2.70
N ASN A 638 -23.64 -2.54 -2.70
CA ASN A 638 -24.62 -2.70 -3.79
C ASN A 638 -25.98 -2.09 -3.47
N GLN A 639 -26.28 -1.94 -2.17
CA GLN A 639 -27.54 -1.47 -1.63
C GLN A 639 -27.30 -0.76 -0.29
N ASP A 640 -28.34 -0.10 0.21
CA ASP A 640 -28.35 0.38 1.59
C ASP A 640 -28.25 -0.81 2.57
N LEU A 641 -27.50 -0.62 3.66
CA LEU A 641 -27.46 -1.56 4.78
C LEU A 641 -28.23 -0.97 5.96
N VAL A 642 -29.24 -1.70 6.44
CA VAL A 642 -30.06 -1.27 7.58
C VAL A 642 -29.79 -2.18 8.76
N PHE A 643 -29.14 -1.65 9.80
CA PHE A 643 -29.01 -2.31 11.09
C PHE A 643 -30.27 -2.02 11.89
N GLU A 644 -31.19 -2.98 11.92
CA GLU A 644 -32.48 -2.88 12.62
C GLU A 644 -32.30 -2.77 14.13
N GLU A 645 -33.28 -2.26 14.88
CA GLU A 645 -33.13 -2.18 16.34
C GLU A 645 -33.28 -3.55 17.04
N PHE A 646 -32.15 -4.17 17.40
CA PHE A 646 -32.13 -5.42 18.18
C PHE A 646 -31.19 -5.37 19.37
N LYS A 647 -31.61 -5.97 20.48
CA LYS A 647 -30.78 -6.06 21.69
C LYS A 647 -29.56 -6.96 21.49
N ASP A 648 -29.64 -7.93 20.59
CA ASP A 648 -28.64 -8.97 20.35
C ASP A 648 -27.78 -8.56 19.13
N GLY A 649 -26.65 -7.95 19.44
CA GLY A 649 -25.66 -7.34 18.55
C GLY A 649 -24.59 -6.65 19.42
N PHE A 650 -23.51 -6.06 18.91
CA PHE A 650 -22.93 -6.21 17.58
C PHE A 650 -21.58 -6.94 17.68
N VAL A 651 -20.61 -6.35 18.39
CA VAL A 651 -19.32 -7.00 18.69
C VAL A 651 -19.42 -7.66 20.05
N GLY A 652 -19.34 -8.99 20.06
CA GLY A 652 -19.50 -9.83 21.24
C GLY A 652 -18.22 -10.57 21.63
N ILE A 653 -18.05 -10.76 22.94
CA ILE A 653 -17.08 -11.67 23.54
C ILE A 653 -17.79 -12.60 24.53
N ARG A 654 -17.43 -13.88 24.48
CA ARG A 654 -17.91 -14.89 25.41
C ARG A 654 -16.78 -15.36 26.31
N THR A 655 -16.84 -14.94 27.57
CA THR A 655 -15.77 -15.15 28.57
C THR A 655 -15.69 -16.61 29.01
N HIS A 656 -14.57 -16.94 29.67
CA HIS A 656 -14.40 -18.20 30.40
C HIS A 656 -15.56 -18.46 31.38
N PRO A 657 -16.01 -19.72 31.57
CA PRO A 657 -17.09 -20.08 32.51
C PRO A 657 -16.89 -19.58 33.94
N ASP A 658 -15.66 -19.59 34.45
CA ASP A 658 -15.34 -19.08 35.80
C ASP A 658 -15.67 -17.60 36.00
N LEU A 659 -15.70 -16.81 34.93
CA LEU A 659 -16.07 -15.39 34.98
C LEU A 659 -17.58 -15.14 34.94
N ARG A 660 -18.40 -16.19 34.95
CA ARG A 660 -19.84 -16.05 35.18
C ARG A 660 -20.10 -15.40 36.54
N LEU A 661 -21.21 -14.67 36.63
CA LEU A 661 -21.66 -14.01 37.85
C LEU A 661 -22.58 -14.90 38.69
N ASN A 662 -23.22 -15.89 38.04
CA ASN A 662 -24.08 -16.86 38.68
C ASN A 662 -23.73 -18.28 38.20
N PRO A 663 -23.76 -19.30 39.08
CA PRO A 663 -23.61 -20.69 38.68
C PRO A 663 -24.83 -21.15 37.86
N ASN A 664 -24.63 -22.19 37.06
CA ASN A 664 -25.71 -22.87 36.34
C ASN A 664 -25.49 -24.40 36.37
N PRO A 665 -25.75 -25.06 37.51
CA PRO A 665 -25.43 -26.47 37.70
C PRO A 665 -26.14 -27.40 36.70
N LYS A 666 -27.34 -27.02 36.23
CA LYS A 666 -28.10 -27.75 35.20
C LYS A 666 -27.35 -27.87 33.87
N HIS A 667 -26.42 -26.95 33.62
CA HIS A 667 -25.58 -26.91 32.44
C HIS A 667 -24.09 -26.99 32.80
N GLY A 668 -23.73 -27.69 33.88
CA GLY A 668 -22.33 -28.04 34.17
C GLY A 668 -21.50 -26.99 34.93
N VAL A 669 -21.96 -25.73 35.05
CA VAL A 669 -21.24 -24.69 35.80
C VAL A 669 -21.67 -24.72 37.27
N LYS A 670 -20.89 -25.40 38.12
CA LYS A 670 -21.22 -25.55 39.55
C LYS A 670 -20.74 -24.38 40.40
N GLU A 671 -19.53 -23.89 40.14
CA GLU A 671 -18.90 -22.79 40.84
C GLU A 671 -18.50 -21.70 39.86
N VAL A 672 -18.56 -20.45 40.31
CA VAL A 672 -18.16 -19.27 39.53
C VAL A 672 -17.45 -18.30 40.44
N PHE A 673 -16.50 -17.56 39.89
CA PHE A 673 -15.65 -16.61 40.64
C PHE A 673 -15.73 -15.19 40.06
N GLY A 674 -16.58 -15.00 39.05
CA GLY A 674 -16.71 -13.77 38.29
C GLY A 674 -17.39 -12.66 39.07
N LYS A 675 -16.81 -11.48 38.94
CA LYS A 675 -17.40 -10.18 39.26
C LYS A 675 -17.35 -9.33 38.00
N ALA A 676 -18.28 -8.39 37.90
CA ALA A 676 -18.33 -7.46 36.79
C ALA A 676 -18.57 -6.03 37.29
N ARG A 677 -17.92 -5.07 36.65
CA ARG A 677 -18.18 -3.64 36.83
C ARG A 677 -18.05 -2.89 35.51
N ASN A 678 -18.65 -1.72 35.38
CA ASN A 678 -18.47 -0.82 34.24
C ASN A 678 -17.81 0.50 34.65
N SER A 679 -17.57 1.38 33.69
CA SER A 679 -16.95 2.70 33.92
C SER A 679 -17.74 3.63 34.84
N GLU A 680 -19.05 3.40 35.02
CA GLU A 680 -19.93 4.19 35.87
C GLU A 680 -20.03 3.63 37.31
N GLY A 681 -19.28 2.58 37.62
CA GLY A 681 -19.32 1.91 38.92
C GLY A 681 -20.53 0.98 39.11
N ILE A 682 -21.30 0.69 38.05
CA ILE A 682 -22.40 -0.28 38.10
C ILE A 682 -21.81 -1.68 38.09
N GLU A 683 -22.28 -2.54 38.99
CA GLU A 683 -21.76 -3.89 39.19
C GLU A 683 -22.77 -4.99 38.83
N GLY A 684 -22.23 -6.18 38.55
CA GLY A 684 -22.99 -7.41 38.39
C GLY A 684 -23.97 -7.41 37.22
N LYS A 685 -25.11 -8.10 37.39
CA LYS A 685 -26.17 -8.21 36.36
C LYS A 685 -26.81 -6.87 35.97
N SER A 686 -26.68 -5.84 36.82
CA SER A 686 -27.27 -4.52 36.61
C SER A 686 -26.59 -3.72 35.49
N ILE A 687 -25.44 -4.18 34.99
CA ILE A 687 -24.73 -3.59 33.84
C ILE A 687 -25.52 -3.76 32.54
N TRP A 688 -26.35 -4.81 32.43
CA TRP A 688 -27.14 -5.04 31.22
C TRP A 688 -28.02 -3.83 30.90
N GLY A 689 -27.92 -3.35 29.66
CA GLY A 689 -28.68 -2.20 29.17
C GLY A 689 -28.22 -0.85 29.68
N LYS A 690 -27.02 -0.77 30.26
CA LYS A 690 -26.42 0.48 30.73
C LYS A 690 -25.40 1.02 29.74
N ARG A 691 -25.20 2.34 29.81
CA ARG A 691 -24.19 3.05 29.03
C ARG A 691 -22.90 3.17 29.82
N ALA A 692 -21.78 2.86 29.19
CA ALA A 692 -20.45 2.92 29.79
C ALA A 692 -19.36 2.98 28.72
N ASP A 693 -18.18 3.45 29.08
CA ASP A 693 -16.99 3.47 28.22
C ASP A 693 -16.39 2.06 28.05
N TRP A 694 -16.44 1.29 29.13
CA TRP A 694 -15.90 -0.05 29.21
C TRP A 694 -16.66 -0.91 30.22
N VAL A 695 -16.58 -2.22 30.00
CA VAL A 695 -17.06 -3.27 30.91
C VAL A 695 -15.89 -4.17 31.27
N HIS A 696 -15.77 -4.54 32.56
CA HIS A 696 -14.68 -5.34 33.09
C HIS A 696 -15.22 -6.54 33.87
N TYR A 697 -15.00 -7.74 33.35
CA TYR A 697 -15.28 -9.01 34.04
C TYR A 697 -13.97 -9.55 34.62
N HIS A 698 -13.95 -9.97 35.89
CA HIS A 698 -12.75 -10.43 36.56
C HIS A 698 -13.05 -11.41 37.69
N GLY A 699 -12.05 -12.19 38.09
CA GLY A 699 -12.19 -13.20 39.12
C GLY A 699 -11.00 -14.16 39.10
N LYS A 700 -11.20 -15.35 39.66
CA LYS A 700 -10.26 -16.46 39.48
C LYS A 700 -10.66 -17.28 38.26
N ILE A 701 -9.75 -17.40 37.30
CA ILE A 701 -9.88 -18.29 36.13
C ILE A 701 -8.89 -19.42 36.32
N GLU A 702 -9.38 -20.65 36.41
CA GLU A 702 -8.57 -21.85 36.64
C GLU A 702 -7.63 -21.66 37.86
N GLY A 703 -8.18 -21.05 38.92
CA GLY A 703 -7.49 -20.75 40.19
C GLY A 703 -6.61 -19.49 40.20
N LYS A 704 -6.39 -18.83 39.05
CA LYS A 704 -5.51 -17.65 38.92
C LYS A 704 -6.33 -16.36 38.82
N ASP A 705 -5.93 -15.30 39.52
CA ASP A 705 -6.57 -13.99 39.33
C ASP A 705 -6.34 -13.49 37.89
N ALA A 706 -7.42 -13.11 37.22
CA ALA A 706 -7.40 -12.62 35.84
C ALA A 706 -8.67 -11.83 35.51
N GLY A 707 -8.67 -11.16 34.35
CA GLY A 707 -9.88 -10.50 33.87
C GLY A 707 -9.82 -10.01 32.44
N ILE A 708 -10.99 -9.61 31.97
CA ILE A 708 -11.27 -9.16 30.61
C ILE A 708 -11.90 -7.78 30.65
N GLY A 709 -11.20 -6.78 30.10
CA GLY A 709 -11.77 -5.47 29.80
C GLY A 709 -12.24 -5.42 28.35
N PHE A 710 -13.41 -4.86 28.09
CA PHE A 710 -13.93 -4.61 26.75
C PHE A 710 -14.30 -3.14 26.64
N PHE A 711 -13.63 -2.41 25.74
CA PHE A 711 -13.73 -0.98 25.56
C PHE A 711 -14.42 -0.67 24.23
N SER A 712 -15.26 0.36 24.24
CA SER A 712 -15.82 0.94 23.03
C SER A 712 -15.22 2.33 22.83
N HIS A 713 -14.68 2.59 21.64
CA HIS A 713 -14.03 3.87 21.38
C HIS A 713 -15.08 5.01 21.36
N PRO A 714 -14.77 6.21 21.89
CA PRO A 714 -15.71 7.35 21.87
C PRO A 714 -16.10 7.84 20.47
N SER A 715 -15.35 7.47 19.43
CA SER A 715 -15.70 7.79 18.03
C SER A 715 -16.80 6.90 17.45
N ASN A 716 -17.20 5.84 18.14
CA ASN A 716 -18.28 4.98 17.68
C ASN A 716 -19.60 5.74 17.69
N ILE A 717 -20.47 5.45 16.73
CA ILE A 717 -21.78 6.10 16.67
C ILE A 717 -22.58 5.82 17.95
N THR A 718 -23.09 6.88 18.55
CA THR A 718 -24.03 6.84 19.67
C THR A 718 -24.95 8.04 19.56
N LYS A 719 -26.13 7.94 20.17
CA LYS A 719 -27.06 9.06 20.24
C LYS A 719 -26.41 10.21 21.00
N LYS A 720 -26.33 11.38 20.36
CA LYS A 720 -25.86 12.65 20.97
C LYS A 720 -24.48 12.57 21.65
N GLY A 721 -23.59 11.67 21.22
CA GLY A 721 -22.26 11.51 21.83
C GLY A 721 -22.28 10.87 23.22
N GLU A 722 -23.35 10.14 23.56
CA GLU A 722 -23.42 9.34 24.78
C GLU A 722 -22.40 8.17 24.77
N LYS A 723 -22.20 7.52 25.91
CA LYS A 723 -21.38 6.30 26.00
C LYS A 723 -22.08 5.11 25.35
N SER A 724 -21.31 4.08 25.02
CA SER A 724 -21.82 2.87 24.36
C SER A 724 -22.79 2.08 25.24
N TRP A 725 -23.80 1.49 24.60
CA TRP A 725 -24.78 0.62 25.26
C TRP A 725 -24.28 -0.83 25.34
N TRP A 726 -24.44 -1.49 26.50
CA TRP A 726 -23.86 -2.80 26.78
C TRP A 726 -24.89 -3.92 26.98
N HIS A 727 -24.80 -4.96 26.15
CA HIS A 727 -25.42 -6.26 26.41
C HIS A 727 -24.47 -7.14 27.24
N ALA A 728 -24.31 -6.84 28.52
CA ALA A 728 -23.47 -7.63 29.44
C ALA A 728 -24.34 -8.59 30.28
N ARG A 729 -24.05 -9.89 30.27
CA ARG A 729 -24.88 -10.93 30.90
C ARG A 729 -24.13 -11.69 31.97
N ASP A 730 -24.86 -12.07 33.00
CA ASP A 730 -24.40 -12.87 34.14
C ASP A 730 -23.79 -14.22 33.73
N TYR A 731 -24.19 -14.76 32.58
CA TYR A 731 -23.62 -15.99 32.03
C TYR A 731 -22.30 -15.80 31.22
N GLY A 732 -21.71 -14.59 31.20
CA GLY A 732 -20.39 -14.32 30.60
C GLY A 732 -20.40 -13.82 29.14
N LEU A 733 -21.52 -13.34 28.60
CA LEU A 733 -21.51 -12.59 27.34
C LEU A 733 -21.32 -11.11 27.64
N ILE A 734 -20.43 -10.47 26.90
CA ILE A 734 -20.32 -9.01 26.86
C ILE A 734 -20.44 -8.61 25.39
N SER A 735 -21.36 -7.71 25.06
CA SER A 735 -21.47 -7.17 23.71
C SER A 735 -21.66 -5.66 23.74
N ALA A 736 -20.89 -4.95 22.92
CA ALA A 736 -21.09 -3.53 22.66
C ALA A 736 -22.04 -3.40 21.46
N ASN A 737 -23.17 -2.72 21.65
CA ASN A 737 -24.23 -2.66 20.65
C ASN A 737 -24.64 -1.22 20.33
N PRO A 738 -24.17 -0.63 19.21
CA PRO A 738 -24.61 0.68 18.77
C PRO A 738 -25.99 0.68 18.10
N PHE A 739 -26.67 -0.48 18.02
CA PHE A 739 -27.97 -0.65 17.36
C PHE A 739 -29.05 -1.17 18.32
N ALA A 740 -28.83 -1.01 19.62
CA ALA A 740 -29.77 -1.48 20.63
C ALA A 740 -31.10 -0.68 20.57
N PRO A 741 -32.26 -1.29 20.87
CA PRO A 741 -33.55 -0.62 20.77
C PRO A 741 -33.69 0.61 21.65
N VAL A 742 -34.33 1.64 21.10
CA VAL A 742 -34.56 2.91 21.83
C VAL A 742 -35.37 2.67 23.10
N LYS A 743 -36.34 1.74 23.05
CA LYS A 743 -37.21 1.39 24.19
C LYS A 743 -36.46 0.81 25.40
N ILE A 744 -35.21 0.35 25.23
CA ILE A 744 -34.34 -0.13 26.32
C ILE A 744 -33.12 0.78 26.53
N GLY A 745 -33.20 2.03 26.07
CA GLY A 745 -32.16 3.04 26.24
C GLY A 745 -31.02 2.96 25.23
N GLY A 746 -31.15 2.17 24.16
CA GLY A 746 -30.18 2.08 23.08
C GLY A 746 -30.26 3.23 22.06
N ASP A 747 -29.58 3.06 20.94
CA ASP A 747 -29.40 4.08 19.91
C ASP A 747 -30.35 3.92 18.70
N GLY A 748 -31.01 2.77 18.57
CA GLY A 748 -32.03 2.48 17.55
C GLY A 748 -31.47 1.94 16.23
N GLU A 749 -32.32 1.94 15.21
CA GLU A 749 -31.95 1.54 13.85
C GLU A 749 -30.88 2.49 13.27
N HIS A 750 -29.95 1.93 12.49
CA HIS A 750 -28.97 2.71 11.75
C HIS A 750 -28.88 2.27 10.29
N LYS A 751 -29.02 3.23 9.38
CA LYS A 751 -28.90 3.01 7.94
C LYS A 751 -27.56 3.53 7.42
N ILE A 752 -26.84 2.68 6.70
CA ILE A 752 -25.68 3.05 5.89
C ILE A 752 -26.15 3.12 4.44
N GLU A 753 -26.11 4.31 3.84
CA GLU A 753 -26.50 4.50 2.45
C GLU A 753 -25.53 3.81 1.49
N LYS A 754 -26.04 3.30 0.36
CA LYS A 754 -25.24 2.69 -0.72
C LYS A 754 -24.09 3.62 -1.14
N GLY A 755 -22.86 3.10 -1.16
CA GLY A 755 -21.63 3.85 -1.42
C GLY A 755 -20.96 4.44 -0.17
N GLN A 756 -21.59 4.33 1.01
CA GLN A 756 -21.07 4.85 2.27
C GLN A 756 -20.46 3.76 3.16
N THR A 757 -19.84 4.18 4.25
CA THR A 757 -19.16 3.31 5.21
C THR A 757 -19.38 3.76 6.65
N LEU A 758 -19.60 2.81 7.54
CA LEU A 758 -19.60 3.02 9.00
C LEU A 758 -18.33 2.45 9.62
N THR A 759 -17.59 3.25 10.39
CA THR A 759 -16.40 2.81 11.12
C THR A 759 -16.72 2.63 12.60
N LEU A 760 -16.31 1.48 13.17
CA LEU A 760 -16.47 1.14 14.59
C LEU A 760 -15.15 0.59 15.15
N ARG A 761 -14.82 0.95 16.39
CA ARG A 761 -13.54 0.66 17.04
C ARG A 761 -13.69 0.14 18.46
N TYR A 762 -13.00 -0.94 18.75
CA TYR A 762 -13.08 -1.67 20.01
C TYR A 762 -11.71 -2.16 20.48
N ARG A 763 -11.52 -2.27 21.80
CA ARG A 763 -10.33 -2.89 22.41
C ARG A 763 -10.74 -3.93 23.44
N PHE A 764 -10.10 -5.09 23.38
CA PHE A 764 -10.17 -6.13 24.39
C PHE A 764 -8.86 -6.15 25.16
N ILE A 765 -8.92 -6.18 26.50
CA ILE A 765 -7.78 -6.34 27.40
C ILE A 765 -7.90 -7.66 28.13
N PHE A 766 -6.84 -8.45 28.13
CA PHE A 766 -6.71 -9.73 28.83
C PHE A 766 -5.57 -9.62 29.83
N HIS A 767 -5.87 -9.53 31.13
CA HIS A 767 -4.84 -9.33 32.16
C HIS A 767 -4.77 -10.49 33.16
N LYS A 768 -3.59 -10.62 33.77
CA LYS A 768 -3.38 -11.48 34.94
C LYS A 768 -3.25 -10.62 36.20
N GLY A 769 -3.61 -11.21 37.33
CA GLY A 769 -3.54 -10.58 38.65
C GLY A 769 -4.85 -9.92 39.08
N PRO A 770 -4.86 -9.30 40.29
CA PRO A 770 -6.04 -8.72 40.87
C PRO A 770 -6.61 -7.56 40.04
N ALA A 771 -7.94 -7.43 40.01
CA ALA A 771 -8.64 -6.40 39.24
C ALA A 771 -8.23 -4.95 39.56
N LYS A 772 -7.81 -4.68 40.80
CA LYS A 772 -7.31 -3.36 41.24
C LYS A 772 -6.00 -2.97 40.55
N ASP A 773 -5.19 -3.94 40.14
CA ASP A 773 -3.86 -3.73 39.57
C ASP A 773 -3.89 -3.64 38.03
N ALA A 774 -5.02 -4.01 37.41
CA ALA A 774 -5.20 -4.07 35.96
C ALA A 774 -5.30 -2.70 35.27
N LYS A 775 -5.51 -1.61 36.02
CA LYS A 775 -5.55 -0.21 35.52
C LYS A 775 -6.46 0.02 34.31
N ILE A 776 -7.61 -0.67 34.25
CA ILE A 776 -8.56 -0.62 33.13
C ILE A 776 -8.94 0.82 32.71
N GLY A 777 -9.27 1.69 33.66
CA GLY A 777 -9.64 3.08 33.34
C GLY A 777 -8.50 3.90 32.71
N GLN A 778 -7.25 3.65 33.11
CA GLN A 778 -6.08 4.28 32.50
C GLN A 778 -5.89 3.78 31.07
N MET A 779 -5.94 2.46 30.85
CA MET A 779 -5.80 1.86 29.51
C MET A 779 -6.90 2.36 28.56
N PHE A 780 -8.12 2.59 29.05
CA PHE A 780 -9.18 3.23 28.27
C PHE A 780 -8.85 4.68 27.93
N THR A 781 -8.35 5.46 28.89
CA THR A 781 -7.99 6.88 28.66
C THR A 781 -6.91 7.03 27.59
N GLU A 782 -5.97 6.08 27.51
CA GLU A 782 -4.96 6.02 26.46
C GLU A 782 -5.59 5.60 25.12
N TYR A 783 -6.43 4.56 25.12
CA TYR A 783 -7.12 4.08 23.92
C TYR A 783 -8.10 5.11 23.32
N ALA A 784 -8.79 5.88 24.14
CA ALA A 784 -9.75 6.90 23.72
C ALA A 784 -9.13 8.07 22.94
N LYS A 785 -7.79 8.18 22.96
CA LYS A 785 -7.00 9.17 22.22
C LYS A 785 -6.35 8.59 20.96
N ASP A 786 -6.52 7.29 20.71
CA ASP A 786 -5.99 6.65 19.52
C ASP A 786 -6.81 7.11 18.31
N ASP A 787 -6.18 7.74 17.32
CA ASP A 787 -6.87 8.23 16.11
C ASP A 787 -7.29 7.10 15.15
N GLY A 788 -6.85 5.86 15.40
CA GLY A 788 -7.10 4.71 14.55
C GLY A 788 -6.11 4.60 13.40
N HIS A 789 -6.40 3.73 12.44
CA HIS A 789 -5.50 3.55 11.30
C HIS A 789 -5.57 4.77 10.37
N PRO A 790 -4.41 5.27 9.89
CA PRO A 790 -4.38 6.39 8.95
C PRO A 790 -5.26 6.10 7.73
N THR A 791 -6.19 7.01 7.47
CA THR A 791 -7.09 6.97 6.31
C THR A 791 -6.67 8.06 5.33
N SER A 792 -6.73 7.78 4.02
CA SER A 792 -6.43 8.79 3.01
C SER A 792 -7.45 9.94 3.06
N LEU A 793 -7.03 11.13 2.65
CA LEU A 793 -7.99 12.19 2.33
C LEU A 793 -8.76 11.74 1.08
N MET A 794 -10.08 11.63 1.15
CA MET A 794 -10.91 11.18 0.03
C MET A 794 -11.99 12.21 -0.28
N PRO A 795 -12.29 12.46 -1.56
CA PRO A 795 -13.45 13.25 -1.93
C PRO A 795 -14.72 12.43 -1.69
N ASP A 796 -15.86 13.10 -1.68
CA ASP A 796 -17.17 12.45 -1.58
C ASP A 796 -17.40 11.41 -2.68
N HIS A 797 -18.32 10.49 -2.42
CA HIS A 797 -18.76 9.52 -3.41
C HIS A 797 -19.34 10.26 -4.63
N PRO A 798 -18.95 9.91 -5.88
CA PRO A 798 -19.30 10.66 -7.08
C PRO A 798 -20.75 10.46 -7.56
N GLY A 799 -21.63 9.89 -6.72
CA GLY A 799 -22.96 9.41 -7.12
C GLY A 799 -22.94 8.22 -8.08
N TYR A 800 -24.11 7.69 -8.41
CA TYR A 800 -24.26 6.62 -9.41
C TYR A 800 -24.80 7.17 -10.74
N PRO A 801 -24.44 6.58 -11.90
CA PRO A 801 -24.92 7.02 -13.21
C PRO A 801 -26.46 7.07 -13.31
N GLU A 802 -27.16 6.12 -12.70
CA GLU A 802 -28.62 6.05 -12.65
C GLU A 802 -29.25 7.27 -11.98
N ASP A 803 -28.60 7.87 -10.98
CA ASP A 803 -29.10 9.04 -10.26
C ASP A 803 -29.19 10.25 -11.18
N TYR A 804 -28.18 10.44 -12.05
CA TYR A 804 -28.13 11.54 -13.03
C TYR A 804 -29.13 11.36 -14.17
N LEU A 805 -29.40 10.11 -14.57
CA LEU A 805 -30.37 9.80 -15.62
C LEU A 805 -31.82 9.94 -15.12
N SER A 806 -32.06 9.71 -13.83
CA SER A 806 -33.38 9.89 -13.21
C SER A 806 -33.81 11.37 -13.12
N GLN A 807 -32.85 12.29 -12.98
CA GLN A 807 -33.12 13.73 -12.85
C GLN A 807 -33.56 14.41 -14.16
N LYS A 808 -33.46 13.75 -15.32
CA LYS A 808 -33.98 14.25 -16.61
C LYS A 808 -35.48 13.95 -16.83
N LYS A 809 -36.22 13.54 -15.79
CA LYS A 809 -37.67 13.27 -15.84
C LYS A 809 -38.51 14.05 -14.81
N LYS A 810 -38.05 15.24 -14.36
CA LYS A 810 -38.90 16.19 -13.64
C LYS A 810 -39.06 17.48 -14.42
#